data_AF-A0A511NJZ0-F1
#
_entry.id   AF-A0A511NJZ0-F1
#
_cell.length_a   1.000
_cell.length_b   1.000
_cell.length_c   1.000
_cell.angle_alpha   90.00
_cell.angle_beta   90.00
_cell.angle_gamma   90.00
#
_symmetry.space_group_name_H-M   'P 1'
#
loop_
_entity.id
_entity.type
_entity.pdbx_description
1 polymer ?
#
loop_
_entity_poly.entity_id
_entity_poly.type
_entity_poly.pdbx_seq_one_letter_code
_entity_poly.pdbx_strand_id
1 'polypeptide(L)'
;MNQDYIIPNAWSIIEEGFEKDRVKSSESLFSIGNGAMGQRANFEEFYSGDTFQGSYIAGVYYPDKTKVGWWKNGYPEYFAKVLNAPVWIGIDIEINGKQFDLNTCKSIKNFRRELNMKEGLLYRSFVAVLPSGLEIEVNVCRFLSEDLDELGIIKYDIKPLNGDAKIVYKPYVDTHVKNEDANWEEIFWEPIGSEIKGEQGFVQAQTFKTHFNVVTYMENTIFINNEKQAIAPIISTKTDWKVEFRYEIEVKANDVATIQKFGGYIVSTNHQENELIAAAEKVLKQANALGYQQLLINQKEAWAKTWEMADITIEGDVKAQQGIRFNIFQLNQTYSGKDARLNIGPKGFTGEKYGGSTYWDTEAYCLPFYMATKNQEVARNLLMYRFNQLDKAIENAEKLGFKAGAALYPMVTMNGEECHNEWEITFEEIHRNAAIAFAIFNYTRFTGDESYIPEAGLEVLLGIARFWKQRVNWSNDKGKYVMLGVTGPNEYENNVNNNFHSNYCAQWCMNYLAEQAEKVKTNHPGDYARIVAKTHLTDEELTEMKKVAANIYFPFSEEHDVYLQQDGFLDKDLTPVSQLAKEERPINQKWSWDRILRSAYIKQADTLQAFYYFEDQFSKDQLEKHFDFYEPLTVHESSLSPCVHSIQAATLGRMQQAYTFYLRTSRLDLDDYNKEVHEGLHITSMAGTWMSIVEGFGGMRVKNDALYFEPRLPEQWEGFSFKINFRNQILKVIVNKGETTFELEGTKPLEVYVFGEKSVVQPSI
;
A
#
# COMPACT_ATOMS: atom_id res chain seq x y z
N MET A 1 16.99 19.41 4.24
CA MET A 1 17.82 18.41 3.55
C MET A 1 17.13 17.07 3.73
N ASN A 2 17.23 16.18 2.74
CA ASN A 2 16.70 14.81 2.80
C ASN A 2 17.45 14.00 3.87
N GLN A 3 16.84 12.95 4.40
CA GLN A 3 17.47 12.08 5.40
C GLN A 3 18.29 10.97 4.69
N ASP A 4 19.61 11.13 4.53
CA ASP A 4 20.49 10.12 3.90
C ASP A 4 21.32 9.38 4.96
N TYR A 5 20.66 8.57 5.79
CA TYR A 5 21.31 7.79 6.86
C TYR A 5 21.20 6.27 6.68
N ILE A 6 20.44 5.81 5.68
CA ILE A 6 20.32 4.40 5.35
C ILE A 6 21.54 3.96 4.54
N ILE A 7 22.26 2.95 5.04
CA ILE A 7 23.44 2.42 4.36
C ILE A 7 22.99 1.63 3.12
N PRO A 8 23.52 1.90 1.92
CA PRO A 8 23.18 1.15 0.72
C PRO A 8 23.56 -0.33 0.84
N ASN A 9 22.57 -1.21 0.67
CA ASN A 9 22.76 -2.65 0.64
C ASN A 9 21.67 -3.29 -0.24
N ALA A 10 22.04 -4.28 -1.03
CA ALA A 10 21.15 -4.88 -2.02
C ALA A 10 19.96 -5.64 -1.43
N TRP A 11 20.01 -6.09 -0.17
CA TRP A 11 18.99 -6.93 0.45
C TRP A 11 18.54 -6.44 1.84
N SER A 12 19.05 -5.29 2.27
CA SER A 12 18.81 -4.82 3.64
C SER A 12 18.65 -3.31 3.70
N ILE A 13 17.73 -2.85 4.55
CA ILE A 13 17.72 -1.49 5.08
C ILE A 13 18.53 -1.50 6.37
N ILE A 14 19.53 -0.63 6.46
CA ILE A 14 20.50 -0.64 7.54
C ILE A 14 20.63 0.77 8.10
N GLU A 15 20.43 0.89 9.41
CA GLU A 15 20.70 2.09 10.21
C GLU A 15 21.85 1.77 11.17
N GLU A 16 22.91 2.58 11.17
CA GLU A 16 24.00 2.51 12.14
C GLU A 16 24.09 3.78 12.96
N GLY A 17 24.35 3.63 14.26
CA GLY A 17 24.28 4.72 15.23
C GLY A 17 22.85 4.97 15.73
N PHE A 18 22.74 5.45 16.96
CA PHE A 18 21.44 5.74 17.59
C PHE A 18 21.25 7.25 17.73
N GLU A 19 20.29 7.81 16.99
CA GLU A 19 19.87 9.20 17.10
C GLU A 19 18.40 9.28 17.50
N LYS A 20 18.13 9.99 18.60
CA LYS A 20 16.80 10.07 19.22
C LYS A 20 15.75 10.67 18.28
N ASP A 21 16.14 11.70 17.53
CA ASP A 21 15.24 12.42 16.62
C ASP A 21 14.82 11.59 15.39
N ARG A 22 15.50 10.45 15.13
CA ARG A 22 15.19 9.55 14.02
C ARG A 22 14.26 8.40 14.38
N VAL A 23 13.94 8.21 15.67
CA VAL A 23 13.21 7.02 16.14
C VAL A 23 11.87 6.86 15.43
N LYS A 24 11.03 7.91 15.34
CA LYS A 24 9.73 7.85 14.64
C LYS A 24 9.86 7.51 13.15
N SER A 25 10.88 8.03 12.47
CA SER A 25 11.12 7.71 11.05
C SER A 25 11.63 6.27 10.87
N SER A 26 12.59 5.84 11.69
CA SER A 26 13.11 4.47 11.66
C SER A 26 12.06 3.44 12.07
N GLU A 27 11.11 3.79 12.93
CA GLU A 27 9.93 2.95 13.20
C GLU A 27 9.12 2.67 11.93
N SER A 28 8.92 3.66 11.07
CA SER A 28 8.23 3.48 9.79
C SER A 28 9.06 2.65 8.81
N LEU A 29 10.31 3.04 8.56
CA LEU A 29 11.18 2.42 7.56
C LEU A 29 11.41 0.93 7.80
N PHE A 30 11.45 0.52 9.07
CA PHE A 30 11.72 -0.86 9.46
C PHE A 30 10.44 -1.62 9.83
N SER A 31 9.26 -1.08 9.51
CA SER A 31 7.97 -1.75 9.75
C SER A 31 7.93 -3.14 9.10
N ILE A 32 7.28 -4.06 9.80
CA ILE A 32 7.06 -5.45 9.36
C ILE A 32 5.56 -5.78 9.26
N GLY A 33 5.19 -6.71 8.39
CA GLY A 33 3.81 -7.12 8.08
C GLY A 33 3.77 -8.49 7.42
N ASN A 34 2.63 -9.19 7.50
CA ASN A 34 2.40 -10.49 6.83
C ASN A 34 1.04 -10.54 6.09
N GLY A 35 0.44 -9.38 5.81
CA GLY A 35 -0.88 -9.24 5.22
C GLY A 35 -2.07 -9.41 6.18
N ALA A 36 -1.89 -10.09 7.32
CA ALA A 36 -2.92 -10.24 8.35
C ALA A 36 -2.77 -9.24 9.51
N MET A 37 -1.52 -8.87 9.81
CA MET A 37 -1.19 -7.82 10.76
C MET A 37 0.11 -7.12 10.36
N GLY A 38 0.38 -5.97 10.95
CA GLY A 38 1.67 -5.31 10.85
C GLY A 38 2.04 -4.51 12.09
N GLN A 39 3.31 -4.15 12.14
CA GLN A 39 3.98 -3.63 13.33
C GLN A 39 5.07 -2.66 12.89
N ARG A 40 4.95 -1.39 13.31
CA ARG A 40 6.05 -0.43 13.24
C ARG A 40 7.25 -0.94 14.03
N ALA A 41 8.46 -0.55 13.65
CA ALA A 41 9.70 -0.95 14.33
C ALA A 41 9.91 -0.31 15.71
N ASN A 42 8.84 -0.18 16.50
CA ASN A 42 8.88 0.18 17.91
C ASN A 42 9.74 -0.80 18.68
N PHE A 43 10.45 -0.30 19.69
CA PHE A 43 11.23 -1.13 20.59
C PHE A 43 10.32 -2.00 21.46
N GLU A 44 10.76 -3.23 21.71
CA GLU A 44 10.08 -4.16 22.59
C GLU A 44 10.16 -3.68 24.04
N GLU A 45 11.30 -3.14 24.44
CA GLU A 45 11.51 -2.50 25.74
C GLU A 45 10.99 -1.07 25.81
N PHE A 46 10.74 -0.62 27.04
CA PHE A 46 10.41 0.76 27.34
C PHE A 46 11.38 1.77 26.72
N TYR A 47 10.81 2.80 26.09
CA TYR A 47 11.54 3.95 25.57
C TYR A 47 10.82 5.24 25.98
N SER A 48 11.51 6.12 26.72
CA SER A 48 10.90 7.37 27.20
C SER A 48 11.01 8.55 26.23
N GLY A 49 11.69 8.36 25.08
CA GLY A 49 11.80 9.39 24.05
C GLY A 49 10.59 9.41 23.11
N ASP A 50 10.61 10.30 22.13
CA ASP A 50 9.54 10.40 21.14
C ASP A 50 9.48 9.12 20.28
N THR A 51 8.31 8.49 20.30
CA THR A 51 8.00 7.24 19.60
C THR A 51 6.56 7.30 19.10
N PHE A 52 6.23 6.56 18.06
CA PHE A 52 4.87 6.38 17.58
C PHE A 52 4.55 4.88 17.61
N GLN A 53 3.93 4.44 18.71
CA GLN A 53 3.47 3.06 18.86
C GLN A 53 2.38 2.75 17.83
N GLY A 54 2.64 1.78 16.93
CA GLY A 54 1.64 1.36 15.95
C GLY A 54 1.71 -0.12 15.65
N SER A 55 0.63 -0.81 15.99
CA SER A 55 0.34 -2.19 15.58
C SER A 55 -1.00 -2.17 14.85
N TYR A 56 -1.17 -2.96 13.81
CA TYR A 56 -2.39 -2.90 12.98
C TYR A 56 -2.86 -4.31 12.65
N ILE A 57 -4.18 -4.52 12.65
CA ILE A 57 -4.80 -5.78 12.27
C ILE A 57 -5.63 -5.56 11.02
N ALA A 58 -5.41 -6.40 10.01
CA ALA A 58 -6.08 -6.26 8.74
C ALA A 58 -7.59 -6.44 8.88
N GLY A 59 -8.37 -5.53 8.27
CA GLY A 59 -9.83 -5.56 8.28
C GLY A 59 -10.49 -5.11 9.58
N VAL A 60 -9.73 -4.80 10.64
CA VAL A 60 -10.26 -4.24 11.89
C VAL A 60 -10.19 -2.71 11.83
N TYR A 61 -11.35 -2.07 11.74
CA TYR A 61 -11.47 -0.63 11.61
C TYR A 61 -12.49 -0.05 12.59
N TYR A 62 -12.52 1.27 12.70
CA TYR A 62 -13.47 2.03 13.52
C TYR A 62 -14.10 3.19 12.74
N PRO A 63 -15.42 3.37 12.78
CA PRO A 63 -16.11 4.51 12.21
C PRO A 63 -15.98 5.72 13.14
N ASP A 64 -14.91 6.50 12.97
CA ASP A 64 -14.70 7.72 13.74
C ASP A 64 -15.63 8.82 13.23
N LYS A 65 -16.32 9.53 14.13
CA LYS A 65 -17.37 10.47 13.74
C LYS A 65 -16.78 11.59 12.89
N THR A 66 -17.40 11.88 11.75
CA THR A 66 -16.94 12.92 10.83
C THR A 66 -16.77 14.26 11.55
N LYS A 67 -15.60 14.86 11.36
CA LYS A 67 -15.24 16.18 11.88
C LYS A 67 -15.02 17.11 10.70
N VAL A 68 -15.87 18.13 10.57
CA VAL A 68 -15.79 19.15 9.52
C VAL A 68 -16.07 20.52 10.09
N GLY A 69 -15.51 21.56 9.48
CA GLY A 69 -15.85 22.93 9.84
C GLY A 69 -17.31 23.28 9.51
N TRP A 70 -17.79 22.84 8.35
CA TRP A 70 -19.15 23.11 7.87
C TRP A 70 -19.72 21.90 7.16
N TRP A 71 -20.86 21.40 7.63
CA TRP A 71 -21.52 20.25 7.01
C TRP A 71 -22.06 20.56 5.62
N LYS A 72 -21.94 19.61 4.70
CA LYS A 72 -22.56 19.61 3.37
C LYS A 72 -23.46 18.38 3.23
N ASN A 73 -24.63 18.57 2.63
CA ASN A 73 -25.51 17.44 2.34
C ASN A 73 -24.79 16.45 1.43
N GLY A 74 -24.79 15.17 1.81
CA GLY A 74 -24.04 14.11 1.14
C GLY A 74 -22.75 13.70 1.86
N TYR A 75 -22.27 14.47 2.85
CA TYR A 75 -21.10 14.04 3.62
C TYR A 75 -21.35 12.73 4.36
N PRO A 76 -20.32 11.88 4.49
CA PRO A 76 -20.41 10.67 5.28
C PRO A 76 -20.48 10.99 6.77
N GLU A 77 -21.16 10.14 7.53
CA GLU A 77 -21.35 10.31 8.97
C GLU A 77 -20.09 9.96 9.78
N TYR A 78 -19.18 9.19 9.18
CA TYR A 78 -17.92 8.77 9.78
C TYR A 78 -16.78 8.73 8.76
N PHE A 79 -15.54 8.80 9.27
CA PHE A 79 -14.33 8.43 8.56
C PHE A 79 -13.83 7.10 9.16
N ALA A 80 -13.86 6.02 8.38
CA ALA A 80 -13.37 4.72 8.84
C ALA A 80 -11.84 4.69 8.87
N LYS A 81 -11.27 4.13 9.95
CA LYS A 81 -9.82 4.02 10.15
C LYS A 81 -9.42 2.66 10.70
N VAL A 82 -8.33 2.08 10.20
CA VAL A 82 -7.63 0.98 10.86
C VAL A 82 -7.09 1.47 12.20
N LEU A 83 -7.25 0.66 13.23
CA LEU A 83 -6.91 1.03 14.59
C LEU A 83 -5.47 0.70 14.92
N ASN A 84 -4.88 1.51 15.80
CA ASN A 84 -3.77 1.02 16.60
C ASN A 84 -4.29 -0.13 17.46
N ALA A 85 -3.77 -1.32 17.22
CA ALA A 85 -4.19 -2.56 17.86
C ALA A 85 -3.53 -2.69 19.25
N PRO A 86 -4.12 -3.50 20.15
CA PRO A 86 -3.52 -3.80 21.45
C PRO A 86 -2.05 -4.23 21.34
N VAL A 87 -1.18 -3.80 22.26
CA VAL A 87 0.26 -4.08 22.21
C VAL A 87 0.51 -5.57 22.46
N TRP A 88 1.17 -6.25 21.52
CA TRP A 88 1.66 -7.63 21.71
C TRP A 88 3.18 -7.72 21.87
N ILE A 89 3.94 -6.71 21.42
CA ILE A 89 5.41 -6.76 21.40
C ILE A 89 6.09 -6.47 22.75
N GLY A 90 5.35 -5.89 23.70
CA GLY A 90 5.92 -5.30 24.92
C GLY A 90 6.71 -6.27 25.80
N ILE A 91 7.94 -5.90 26.12
CA ILE A 91 8.87 -6.59 27.03
C ILE A 91 9.61 -5.52 27.82
N ASP A 92 9.02 -5.04 28.91
CA ASP A 92 9.72 -4.13 29.82
C ASP A 92 10.88 -4.87 30.49
N ILE A 93 12.01 -4.19 30.71
CA ILE A 93 13.23 -4.82 31.22
C ILE A 93 13.77 -4.01 32.40
N GLU A 94 14.06 -4.67 33.51
CA GLU A 94 14.86 -4.08 34.58
C GLU A 94 16.22 -4.78 34.68
N ILE A 95 17.26 -3.98 34.91
CA ILE A 95 18.61 -4.47 35.13
C ILE A 95 19.09 -3.94 36.48
N ASN A 96 19.37 -4.85 37.41
CA ASN A 96 19.72 -4.53 38.80
C ASN A 96 18.69 -3.59 39.48
N GLY A 97 17.40 -3.81 39.20
CA GLY A 97 16.28 -3.05 39.78
C GLY A 97 16.06 -1.65 39.19
N LYS A 98 16.68 -1.34 38.04
CA LYS A 98 16.47 -0.09 37.29
C LYS A 98 15.84 -0.41 35.94
N GLN A 99 14.82 0.34 35.52
CA GLN A 99 14.24 0.23 34.18
C GLN A 99 15.31 0.48 33.12
N PHE A 100 15.39 -0.42 32.14
CA PHE A 100 16.23 -0.26 30.96
C PHE A 100 15.51 0.63 29.94
N ASP A 101 16.23 1.64 29.46
CA ASP A 101 15.71 2.65 28.53
C ASP A 101 16.88 3.26 27.74
N LEU A 102 16.87 3.09 26.42
CA LEU A 102 17.91 3.62 25.53
C LEU A 102 18.01 5.15 25.61
N ASN A 103 16.92 5.86 25.92
CA ASN A 103 16.89 7.32 26.00
C ASN A 103 17.74 7.85 27.16
N THR A 104 17.91 7.07 28.24
CA THR A 104 18.59 7.49 29.47
C THR A 104 19.97 6.83 29.68
N CYS A 105 20.35 5.88 28.81
CA CYS A 105 21.68 5.28 28.82
C CYS A 105 22.79 6.35 28.64
N LYS A 106 23.95 6.13 29.27
CA LYS A 106 25.09 7.05 29.17
C LYS A 106 25.65 7.12 27.75
N SER A 107 25.66 5.98 27.06
CA SER A 107 26.05 5.87 25.65
C SER A 107 25.52 4.57 25.06
N ILE A 108 25.18 4.60 23.77
CA ILE A 108 24.89 3.41 22.98
C ILE A 108 26.01 3.27 21.94
N LYS A 109 26.73 2.14 21.97
CA LYS A 109 27.83 1.82 21.06
C LYS A 109 27.36 0.76 20.06
N ASN A 110 27.93 0.77 18.86
CA ASN A 110 27.68 -0.23 17.81
C ASN A 110 26.18 -0.49 17.56
N PHE A 111 25.36 0.56 17.65
CA PHE A 111 23.94 0.43 17.33
C PHE A 111 23.79 0.09 15.85
N ARG A 112 23.04 -0.98 15.58
CA ARG A 112 22.66 -1.40 14.25
C ARG A 112 21.21 -1.84 14.27
N ARG A 113 20.40 -1.29 13.36
CA ARG A 113 19.07 -1.81 13.02
C ARG A 113 19.11 -2.28 11.58
N GLU A 114 18.59 -3.48 11.33
CA GLU A 114 18.61 -4.09 10.00
C GLU A 114 17.26 -4.72 9.70
N LEU A 115 16.63 -4.28 8.61
CA LEU A 115 15.52 -5.00 8.00
C LEU A 115 16.10 -5.84 6.87
N ASN A 116 16.26 -7.14 7.11
CA ASN A 116 16.68 -8.10 6.10
C ASN A 116 15.47 -8.48 5.24
N MET A 117 15.38 -7.84 4.07
CA MET A 117 14.24 -8.00 3.15
C MET A 117 14.25 -9.37 2.48
N LYS A 118 15.42 -9.99 2.31
CA LYS A 118 15.57 -11.30 1.69
C LYS A 118 14.92 -12.40 2.53
N GLU A 119 15.05 -12.28 3.84
CA GLU A 119 14.60 -13.28 4.82
C GLU A 119 13.35 -12.84 5.59
N GLY A 120 12.94 -11.57 5.48
CA GLY A 120 11.79 -11.01 6.18
C GLY A 120 11.99 -10.90 7.69
N LEU A 121 13.15 -10.41 8.11
CA LEU A 121 13.58 -10.37 9.52
C LEU A 121 13.98 -8.95 9.92
N LEU A 122 13.46 -8.50 11.07
CA LEU A 122 13.89 -7.26 11.72
C LEU A 122 14.89 -7.58 12.81
N TYR A 123 16.10 -7.03 12.68
CA TYR A 123 17.18 -7.15 13.62
C TYR A 123 17.52 -5.81 14.28
N ARG A 124 17.89 -5.87 15.55
CA ARG A 124 18.48 -4.74 16.27
C ARG A 124 19.56 -5.22 17.22
N SER A 125 20.74 -4.60 17.17
CA SER A 125 21.84 -4.91 18.07
C SER A 125 22.57 -3.65 18.51
N PHE A 126 23.09 -3.67 19.74
CA PHE A 126 23.86 -2.56 20.31
C PHE A 126 24.55 -2.97 21.62
N VAL A 127 25.50 -2.14 22.06
CA VAL A 127 26.05 -2.19 23.42
C VAL A 127 25.63 -0.94 24.19
N ALA A 128 24.85 -1.11 25.25
CA ALA A 128 24.38 0.00 26.08
C ALA A 128 25.23 0.12 27.35
N VAL A 129 25.67 1.35 27.66
CA VAL A 129 26.30 1.69 28.94
C VAL A 129 25.23 2.29 29.84
N LEU A 130 24.82 1.54 30.85
CA LEU A 130 23.75 1.94 31.77
C LEU A 130 24.19 3.10 32.68
N PRO A 131 23.25 3.83 33.31
CA PRO A 131 23.59 4.85 34.32
C PRO A 131 24.48 4.34 35.45
N SER A 132 24.37 3.05 35.81
CA SER A 132 25.24 2.38 36.80
C SER A 132 26.69 2.18 36.34
N GLY A 133 26.97 2.22 35.03
CA GLY A 133 28.26 1.86 34.44
C GLY A 133 28.39 0.41 33.99
N LEU A 134 27.38 -0.43 34.25
CA LEU A 134 27.29 -1.77 33.65
C LEU A 134 27.14 -1.63 32.13
N GLU A 135 27.92 -2.39 31.38
CA GLU A 135 27.79 -2.52 29.92
C GLU A 135 27.04 -3.82 29.61
N ILE A 136 26.03 -3.71 28.74
CA ILE A 136 25.27 -4.85 28.24
C ILE A 136 25.31 -4.86 26.71
N GLU A 137 25.44 -6.03 26.13
CA GLU A 137 25.20 -6.27 24.70
C GLU A 137 23.78 -6.79 24.53
N VAL A 138 23.04 -6.21 23.58
CA VAL A 138 21.66 -6.59 23.25
C VAL A 138 21.60 -7.02 21.80
N ASN A 139 20.90 -8.13 21.55
CA ASN A 139 20.56 -8.60 20.20
C ASN A 139 19.07 -8.97 20.16
N VAL A 140 18.33 -8.41 19.22
CA VAL A 140 16.89 -8.64 19.05
C VAL A 140 16.62 -9.08 17.62
N CYS A 141 15.81 -10.12 17.48
CA CYS A 141 15.26 -10.58 16.20
C CYS A 141 13.74 -10.66 16.32
N ARG A 142 13.02 -10.03 15.39
CA ARG A 142 11.57 -10.02 15.33
C ARG A 142 11.08 -10.28 13.91
N PHE A 143 10.02 -11.08 13.78
CA PHE A 143 9.32 -11.28 12.51
C PHE A 143 7.86 -11.68 12.74
N LEU A 144 7.02 -11.40 11.73
CA LEU A 144 5.65 -11.91 11.65
C LEU A 144 5.67 -13.09 10.69
N SER A 145 5.07 -14.20 11.11
CA SER A 145 5.12 -15.44 10.34
C SER A 145 4.33 -15.30 9.04
N GLU A 146 4.95 -15.67 7.93
CA GLU A 146 4.27 -15.78 6.62
C GLU A 146 3.40 -17.05 6.50
N ASP A 147 3.63 -18.06 7.34
CA ASP A 147 2.90 -19.34 7.30
C ASP A 147 1.73 -19.40 8.31
N LEU A 148 1.91 -18.75 9.47
CA LEU A 148 0.93 -18.69 10.55
C LEU A 148 0.50 -17.24 10.70
N ASP A 149 -0.56 -16.85 9.99
CA ASP A 149 -0.98 -15.45 9.82
C ASP A 149 -1.14 -14.70 11.16
N GLU A 150 -1.57 -15.39 12.23
CA GLU A 150 -1.81 -14.80 13.55
C GLU A 150 -0.59 -14.79 14.50
N LEU A 151 0.61 -15.19 14.05
CA LEU A 151 1.79 -15.38 14.89
C LEU A 151 2.92 -14.38 14.59
N GLY A 152 3.32 -13.64 15.63
CA GLY A 152 4.54 -12.87 15.74
C GLY A 152 5.55 -13.53 16.68
N ILE A 153 6.84 -13.36 16.37
CA ILE A 153 7.95 -13.98 17.08
C ILE A 153 8.97 -12.92 17.46
N ILE A 154 9.42 -12.94 18.73
CA ILE A 154 10.50 -12.10 19.25
C ILE A 154 11.52 -12.99 19.95
N LYS A 155 12.80 -12.81 19.64
CA LYS A 155 13.93 -13.31 20.43
C LYS A 155 14.75 -12.11 20.91
N TYR A 156 14.85 -11.94 22.22
CA TYR A 156 15.54 -10.81 22.84
C TYR A 156 16.66 -11.31 23.75
N ASP A 157 17.90 -10.97 23.41
CA ASP A 157 19.11 -11.40 24.12
C ASP A 157 19.73 -10.23 24.87
N ILE A 158 20.15 -10.47 26.11
CA ILE A 158 20.97 -9.55 26.90
C ILE A 158 22.17 -10.32 27.45
N LYS A 159 23.36 -9.76 27.20
CA LYS A 159 24.64 -10.26 27.70
C LYS A 159 25.34 -9.18 28.53
N PRO A 160 25.44 -9.32 29.86
CA PRO A 160 26.26 -8.44 30.69
C PRO A 160 27.76 -8.61 30.34
N LEU A 161 28.49 -7.51 30.13
CA LEU A 161 29.88 -7.57 29.63
C LEU A 161 30.94 -7.41 30.72
N ASN A 162 30.75 -6.44 31.62
CA ASN A 162 31.77 -6.04 32.60
C ASN A 162 31.35 -6.28 34.07
N GLY A 163 30.29 -7.05 34.28
CA GLY A 163 29.81 -7.45 35.60
C GLY A 163 28.59 -8.38 35.51
N ASP A 164 28.29 -9.05 36.61
CA ASP A 164 27.08 -9.86 36.73
C ASP A 164 25.85 -8.93 36.78
N ALA A 165 24.71 -9.45 36.33
CA ALA A 165 23.47 -8.69 36.32
C ALA A 165 22.27 -9.55 36.73
N LYS A 166 21.41 -8.95 37.54
CA LYS A 166 20.06 -9.41 37.75
C LYS A 166 19.17 -8.79 36.67
N ILE A 167 18.69 -9.62 35.74
CA ILE A 167 17.81 -9.20 34.66
C ILE A 167 16.38 -9.62 35.00
N VAL A 168 15.44 -8.70 34.83
CA VAL A 168 14.02 -8.94 35.01
C VAL A 168 13.31 -8.64 33.70
N TYR A 169 12.78 -9.67 33.06
CA TYR A 169 11.91 -9.50 31.90
C TYR A 169 10.46 -9.37 32.35
N LYS A 170 9.76 -8.36 31.82
CA LYS A 170 8.35 -8.09 32.06
C LYS A 170 7.56 -8.08 30.75
N PRO A 171 7.38 -9.23 30.09
CA PRO A 171 6.55 -9.30 28.89
C PRO A 171 5.09 -9.01 29.24
N TYR A 172 4.42 -8.25 28.37
CA TYR A 172 3.01 -7.92 28.55
C TYR A 172 2.23 -7.95 27.24
N VAL A 173 0.90 -8.07 27.37
CA VAL A 173 -0.09 -7.74 26.35
C VAL A 173 -1.04 -6.71 26.92
N ASP A 174 -1.39 -5.68 26.14
CA ASP A 174 -2.11 -4.50 26.66
C ASP A 174 -3.07 -3.89 25.63
N THR A 175 -4.33 -3.74 26.00
CA THR A 175 -5.39 -3.13 25.16
C THR A 175 -5.52 -1.62 25.37
N HIS A 176 -4.79 -1.02 26.32
CA HIS A 176 -4.73 0.43 26.52
C HIS A 176 -3.87 1.13 25.45
N VAL A 177 -4.41 1.23 24.24
CA VAL A 177 -3.78 1.94 23.12
C VAL A 177 -4.63 3.12 22.66
N LYS A 178 -3.96 4.09 22.04
CA LYS A 178 -4.57 5.27 21.43
C LYS A 178 -4.12 5.38 19.98
N ASN A 179 -4.98 5.98 19.16
CA ASN A 179 -4.63 6.44 17.83
C ASN A 179 -4.15 7.90 17.93
N GLU A 180 -3.03 8.24 17.30
CA GLU A 180 -2.54 9.63 17.20
C GLU A 180 -3.52 10.49 16.38
N ASP A 181 -4.25 9.89 15.44
CA ASP A 181 -5.10 10.62 14.49
C ASP A 181 -6.60 10.68 14.87
N ALA A 182 -6.98 10.26 16.09
CA ALA A 182 -8.38 10.23 16.53
C ALA A 182 -9.04 11.63 16.50
N ASN A 183 -10.24 11.74 15.92
CA ASN A 183 -10.93 13.02 15.74
C ASN A 183 -11.30 13.71 17.07
N TRP A 184 -11.57 12.90 18.11
CA TRP A 184 -12.12 13.33 19.40
C TRP A 184 -11.35 12.82 20.63
N GLU A 185 -10.09 12.39 20.47
CA GLU A 185 -9.21 11.88 21.55
C GLU A 185 -9.81 10.68 22.35
N GLU A 186 -10.70 9.91 21.73
CA GLU A 186 -11.36 8.75 22.33
C GLU A 186 -10.50 7.48 22.26
N ILE A 187 -10.71 6.56 23.21
CA ILE A 187 -10.18 5.19 23.13
C ILE A 187 -11.14 4.37 22.27
N PHE A 188 -10.63 3.62 21.30
CA PHE A 188 -11.46 2.83 20.38
C PHE A 188 -11.73 1.39 20.86
N TRP A 189 -11.00 0.94 21.87
CA TRP A 189 -11.08 -0.40 22.44
C TRP A 189 -11.81 -0.42 23.79
N GLU A 190 -12.80 -1.30 23.87
CA GLU A 190 -13.46 -1.72 25.10
C GLU A 190 -12.79 -3.00 25.62
N PRO A 191 -12.36 -3.06 26.89
CA PRO A 191 -11.81 -4.29 27.46
C PRO A 191 -12.97 -5.25 27.76
N ILE A 192 -12.86 -6.49 27.29
CA ILE A 192 -13.84 -7.55 27.61
C ILE A 192 -13.35 -8.38 28.79
N GLY A 193 -12.05 -8.64 28.85
CA GLY A 193 -11.44 -9.33 29.98
C GLY A 193 -10.07 -9.89 29.67
N SER A 194 -9.50 -10.58 30.66
CA SER A 194 -8.18 -11.19 30.54
C SER A 194 -8.05 -12.53 31.26
N GLU A 195 -7.19 -13.38 30.71
CA GLU A 195 -6.94 -14.72 31.21
C GLU A 195 -5.44 -15.01 31.29
N ILE A 196 -5.05 -15.80 32.30
CA ILE A 196 -3.70 -16.35 32.45
C ILE A 196 -3.87 -17.87 32.54
N LYS A 197 -3.13 -18.61 31.70
CA LYS A 197 -3.06 -20.07 31.72
C LYS A 197 -1.59 -20.50 31.69
N GLY A 198 -1.03 -20.82 32.86
CA GLY A 198 0.41 -21.09 32.98
C GLY A 198 1.24 -19.87 32.56
N GLU A 199 2.11 -20.06 31.57
CA GLU A 199 2.97 -19.05 30.96
C GLU A 199 2.30 -18.29 29.79
N GLN A 200 1.01 -18.53 29.57
CA GLN A 200 0.22 -17.87 28.52
C GLN A 200 -0.63 -16.74 29.12
N GLY A 201 -0.60 -15.58 28.46
CA GLY A 201 -1.39 -14.41 28.81
C GLY A 201 -2.29 -13.98 27.66
N PHE A 202 -3.55 -13.67 27.96
CA PHE A 202 -4.56 -13.27 26.99
C PHE A 202 -5.28 -12.01 27.47
N VAL A 203 -5.46 -11.04 26.58
CA VAL A 203 -6.36 -9.90 26.77
C VAL A 203 -7.34 -9.86 25.61
N GLN A 204 -8.62 -9.73 25.92
CA GLN A 204 -9.69 -9.60 24.93
C GLN A 204 -10.23 -8.19 24.97
N ALA A 205 -10.31 -7.57 23.79
CA ALA A 205 -10.97 -6.28 23.60
C ALA A 205 -11.92 -6.32 22.42
N GLN A 206 -12.87 -5.40 22.43
CA GLN A 206 -13.82 -5.19 21.36
C GLN A 206 -13.75 -3.73 20.90
N THR A 207 -13.95 -3.49 19.61
CA THR A 207 -14.12 -2.11 19.09
C THR A 207 -15.49 -1.54 19.48
N PHE A 208 -15.56 -0.32 20.05
CA PHE A 208 -16.82 0.23 20.62
C PHE A 208 -18.01 0.33 19.64
N LYS A 209 -17.78 0.52 18.34
CA LYS A 209 -18.85 0.77 17.34
C LYS A 209 -19.07 -0.38 16.37
N THR A 210 -17.98 -1.00 15.94
CA THR A 210 -17.98 -2.09 14.95
C THR A 210 -18.03 -3.47 15.57
N HIS A 211 -17.80 -3.57 16.88
CA HIS A 211 -17.89 -4.81 17.64
C HIS A 211 -16.95 -5.93 17.16
N PHE A 212 -15.89 -5.60 16.42
CA PHE A 212 -14.80 -6.54 16.16
C PHE A 212 -14.15 -6.96 17.48
N ASN A 213 -14.18 -8.27 17.76
CA ASN A 213 -13.59 -8.87 18.94
C ASN A 213 -12.17 -9.35 18.60
N VAL A 214 -11.21 -8.98 19.44
CA VAL A 214 -9.80 -9.28 19.27
C VAL A 214 -9.24 -9.86 20.57
N VAL A 215 -8.60 -11.02 20.46
CA VAL A 215 -7.75 -11.57 21.52
C VAL A 215 -6.29 -11.30 21.16
N THR A 216 -5.60 -10.56 22.01
CA THR A 216 -4.15 -10.37 21.95
C THR A 216 -3.50 -11.28 22.96
N TYR A 217 -2.51 -12.05 22.53
CA TYR A 217 -1.97 -13.13 23.33
C TYR A 217 -0.45 -13.15 23.35
N MET A 218 0.10 -13.79 24.37
CA MET A 218 1.52 -14.09 24.46
C MET A 218 1.79 -15.42 25.17
N GLU A 219 2.92 -16.02 24.84
CA GLU A 219 3.59 -17.07 25.62
C GLU A 219 5.11 -16.81 25.60
N ASN A 220 5.77 -17.03 26.73
CA ASN A 220 7.18 -16.67 26.91
C ASN A 220 8.01 -17.86 27.38
N THR A 221 9.22 -17.99 26.86
CA THR A 221 10.22 -18.98 27.32
C THR A 221 11.56 -18.31 27.58
N ILE A 222 12.20 -18.65 28.70
CA ILE A 222 13.51 -18.11 29.11
C ILE A 222 14.63 -19.10 28.78
N PHE A 223 15.76 -18.58 28.30
CA PHE A 223 16.97 -19.35 28.05
C PHE A 223 18.18 -18.65 28.69
N ILE A 224 19.17 -19.46 29.06
CA ILE A 224 20.52 -18.99 29.41
C ILE A 224 21.49 -19.76 28.50
N ASN A 225 22.33 -19.04 27.76
CA ASN A 225 23.28 -19.64 26.81
C ASN A 225 22.62 -20.62 25.81
N ASN A 226 21.43 -20.24 25.31
CA ASN A 226 20.57 -21.06 24.44
C ASN A 226 20.02 -22.35 25.05
N GLU A 227 20.19 -22.59 26.35
CA GLU A 227 19.57 -23.70 27.06
C GLU A 227 18.25 -23.24 27.69
N LYS A 228 17.16 -23.95 27.36
CA LYS A 228 15.82 -23.65 27.91
C LYS A 228 15.84 -23.82 29.43
N GLN A 229 15.41 -22.79 30.14
CA GLN A 229 15.32 -22.81 31.58
C GLN A 229 13.88 -23.13 32.01
N ALA A 230 13.72 -23.91 33.08
CA ALA A 230 12.43 -24.20 33.69
C ALA A 230 12.03 -23.07 34.67
N ILE A 231 11.94 -21.84 34.15
CA ILE A 231 11.64 -20.63 34.94
C ILE A 231 10.20 -20.22 34.66
N ALA A 232 9.35 -20.37 35.67
CA ALA A 232 8.01 -19.82 35.68
C ALA A 232 8.03 -18.32 36.09
N PRO A 233 7.02 -17.53 35.70
CA PRO A 233 6.92 -16.15 36.17
C PRO A 233 6.77 -16.11 37.69
N ILE A 234 7.56 -15.28 38.36
CA ILE A 234 7.52 -15.11 39.81
C ILE A 234 6.38 -14.18 40.25
N ILE A 235 5.90 -13.33 39.34
CA ILE A 235 4.71 -12.51 39.50
C ILE A 235 3.95 -12.57 38.19
N SER A 236 2.64 -12.77 38.27
CA SER A 236 1.73 -12.64 37.15
C SER A 236 0.62 -11.68 37.56
N THR A 237 0.52 -10.55 36.87
CA THR A 237 -0.53 -9.56 37.13
C THR A 237 -1.50 -9.53 35.95
N LYS A 238 -2.79 -9.43 36.27
CA LYS A 238 -3.82 -9.19 35.27
C LYS A 238 -4.81 -8.12 35.72
N THR A 239 -5.24 -7.34 34.75
CA THR A 239 -6.40 -6.43 34.79
C THR A 239 -7.25 -6.72 33.57
N ASP A 240 -8.40 -6.08 33.41
CA ASP A 240 -9.21 -6.27 32.19
C ASP A 240 -8.51 -5.80 30.91
N TRP A 241 -7.46 -4.99 31.04
CA TRP A 241 -6.74 -4.38 29.92
C TRP A 241 -5.38 -5.02 29.63
N LYS A 242 -4.70 -5.45 30.69
CA LYS A 242 -3.29 -5.83 30.63
C LYS A 242 -3.03 -7.13 31.36
N VAL A 243 -2.27 -8.01 30.73
CA VAL A 243 -1.59 -9.13 31.38
C VAL A 243 -0.09 -8.89 31.30
N GLU A 244 0.60 -9.02 32.43
CA GLU A 244 2.05 -8.87 32.55
C GLU A 244 2.61 -10.01 33.40
N PHE A 245 3.72 -10.58 32.96
CA PHE A 245 4.51 -11.54 33.72
C PHE A 245 5.82 -10.91 34.17
N ARG A 246 6.42 -11.44 35.24
CA ARG A 246 7.75 -11.06 35.71
C ARG A 246 8.63 -12.30 35.80
N TYR A 247 9.67 -12.37 34.98
CA TYR A 247 10.71 -13.39 35.03
C TYR A 247 11.99 -12.78 35.57
N GLU A 248 12.61 -13.41 36.56
CA GLU A 248 13.80 -12.90 37.22
C GLU A 248 14.93 -13.92 37.10
N ILE A 249 16.09 -13.45 36.63
CA ILE A 249 17.27 -14.28 36.38
C ILE A 249 18.54 -13.57 36.83
N GLU A 250 19.41 -14.32 37.49
CA GLU A 250 20.77 -13.91 37.79
C GLU A 250 21.68 -14.40 36.66
N VAL A 251 22.42 -13.49 36.04
CA VAL A 251 23.19 -13.73 34.82
C VAL A 251 24.63 -13.32 35.06
N LYS A 252 25.56 -14.25 34.87
CA LYS A 252 26.99 -13.96 35.04
C LYS A 252 27.51 -13.12 33.88
N ALA A 253 28.58 -12.38 34.11
CA ALA A 253 29.28 -11.70 33.04
C ALA A 253 29.62 -12.67 31.89
N ASN A 254 29.27 -12.27 30.68
CA ASN A 254 29.38 -13.00 29.41
C ASN A 254 28.40 -14.14 29.15
N ASP A 255 27.54 -14.51 30.11
CA ASP A 255 26.41 -15.38 29.82
C ASP A 255 25.30 -14.58 29.11
N VAL A 256 24.55 -15.24 28.22
CA VAL A 256 23.46 -14.64 27.46
C VAL A 256 22.13 -15.07 28.06
N ALA A 257 21.35 -14.11 28.52
CA ALA A 257 19.97 -14.33 28.91
C ALA A 257 19.03 -13.99 27.76
N THR A 258 18.13 -14.90 27.42
CA THR A 258 17.17 -14.74 26.33
C THR A 258 15.75 -14.87 26.82
N ILE A 259 14.86 -13.99 26.36
CA ILE A 259 13.42 -14.25 26.32
C ILE A 259 12.99 -14.48 24.87
N GLN A 260 12.30 -15.60 24.64
CA GLN A 260 11.54 -15.84 23.41
C GLN A 260 10.06 -15.59 23.70
N LYS A 261 9.44 -14.72 22.91
CA LYS A 261 8.01 -14.39 23.02
C LYS A 261 7.30 -14.74 21.72
N PHE A 262 6.28 -15.57 21.83
CA PHE A 262 5.30 -15.80 20.77
C PHE A 262 4.04 -15.03 21.13
N GLY A 263 3.43 -14.34 20.17
CA GLY A 263 2.22 -13.56 20.41
C GLY A 263 1.63 -13.03 19.12
N GLY A 264 0.49 -12.34 19.21
CA GLY A 264 -0.19 -11.80 18.03
C GLY A 264 -1.67 -11.59 18.31
N TYR A 265 -2.49 -11.72 17.26
CA TYR A 265 -3.90 -11.38 17.29
C TYR A 265 -4.78 -12.49 16.73
N ILE A 266 -5.84 -12.83 17.45
CA ILE A 266 -6.97 -13.61 16.93
C ILE A 266 -8.17 -12.67 16.81
N VAL A 267 -8.87 -12.71 15.68
CA VAL A 267 -9.99 -11.80 15.39
C VAL A 267 -11.28 -12.56 15.06
N SER A 268 -12.43 -11.98 15.46
CA SER A 268 -13.75 -12.56 15.22
C SER A 268 -14.17 -12.61 13.76
N THR A 269 -13.46 -11.91 12.86
CA THR A 269 -13.68 -12.03 11.43
C THR A 269 -13.14 -13.35 10.86
N ASN A 270 -12.22 -14.03 11.57
CA ASN A 270 -11.57 -15.26 11.10
C ASN A 270 -11.96 -16.49 11.95
N HIS A 271 -12.42 -16.25 13.17
CA HIS A 271 -12.70 -17.28 14.17
C HIS A 271 -14.05 -17.02 14.86
N GLN A 272 -14.69 -18.05 15.38
CA GLN A 272 -15.93 -17.89 16.14
C GLN A 272 -15.68 -17.11 17.44
N GLU A 273 -16.56 -16.17 17.78
CA GLU A 273 -16.35 -15.25 18.91
C GLU A 273 -16.15 -15.93 20.27
N ASN A 274 -16.83 -17.06 20.50
CA ASN A 274 -16.70 -17.84 21.73
C ASN A 274 -15.47 -18.76 21.76
N GLU A 275 -14.67 -18.80 20.68
CA GLU A 275 -13.50 -19.69 20.54
C GLU A 275 -12.18 -18.93 20.38
N LEU A 276 -12.17 -17.60 20.50
CA LEU A 276 -10.98 -16.78 20.20
C LEU A 276 -9.76 -17.14 21.07
N ILE A 277 -9.93 -17.35 22.37
CA ILE A 277 -8.84 -17.79 23.26
C ILE A 277 -8.36 -19.19 22.88
N ALA A 278 -9.28 -20.11 22.54
CA ALA A 278 -8.91 -21.47 22.13
C ALA A 278 -8.15 -21.48 20.80
N ALA A 279 -8.49 -20.58 19.87
CA ALA A 279 -7.73 -20.36 18.64
C ALA A 279 -6.33 -19.82 18.93
N ALA A 280 -6.17 -18.88 19.86
CA ALA A 280 -4.85 -18.40 20.30
C ALA A 280 -4.01 -19.53 20.90
N GLU A 281 -4.59 -20.36 21.78
CA GLU A 281 -3.94 -21.55 22.34
C GLU A 281 -3.49 -22.54 21.26
N LYS A 282 -4.28 -22.70 20.19
CA LYS A 282 -3.93 -23.57 19.05
C LYS A 282 -2.71 -23.04 18.30
N VAL A 283 -2.65 -21.73 18.03
CA VAL A 283 -1.49 -21.09 17.38
C VAL A 283 -0.24 -21.24 18.25
N LEU A 284 -0.34 -20.95 19.55
CA LEU A 284 0.76 -21.13 20.50
C LEU A 284 1.25 -22.58 20.57
N LYS A 285 0.33 -23.55 20.59
CA LYS A 285 0.67 -24.98 20.57
C LYS A 285 1.42 -25.37 19.30
N GLN A 286 1.01 -24.86 18.13
CA GLN A 286 1.71 -25.08 16.87
C GLN A 286 3.10 -24.43 16.86
N ALA A 287 3.20 -23.17 17.31
CA ALA A 287 4.46 -22.44 17.40
C ALA A 287 5.47 -23.15 18.31
N ASN A 288 5.03 -23.63 19.48
CA ASN A 288 5.85 -24.40 20.41
C ASN A 288 6.29 -25.76 19.85
N ALA A 289 5.43 -26.45 19.09
CA ALA A 289 5.77 -27.73 18.48
C ALA A 289 6.85 -27.59 17.40
N LEU A 290 6.85 -26.47 16.66
CA LEU A 290 7.88 -26.12 15.67
C LEU A 290 9.15 -25.59 16.34
N GLY A 291 8.99 -24.71 17.33
CA GLY A 291 10.08 -23.97 17.97
C GLY A 291 10.65 -22.86 17.10
N TYR A 292 11.39 -21.94 17.73
CA TYR A 292 11.95 -20.74 17.08
C TYR A 292 12.76 -21.04 15.82
N GLN A 293 13.62 -22.06 15.85
CA GLN A 293 14.52 -22.36 14.73
C GLN A 293 13.76 -22.81 13.48
N GLN A 294 12.72 -23.65 13.64
CA GLN A 294 11.91 -24.08 12.50
C GLN A 294 11.05 -22.93 11.97
N LEU A 295 10.46 -22.12 12.87
CA LEU A 295 9.71 -20.92 12.46
C LEU A 295 10.58 -19.93 11.65
N LEU A 296 11.85 -19.77 12.05
CA LEU A 296 12.82 -18.96 11.32
C LEU A 296 13.14 -19.53 9.94
N ILE A 297 13.29 -20.86 9.82
CA ILE A 297 13.50 -21.53 8.53
C ILE A 297 12.29 -21.32 7.62
N ASN A 298 11.08 -21.57 8.15
CA ASN A 298 9.82 -21.36 7.43
C ASN A 298 9.69 -19.93 6.90
N GLN A 299 10.01 -18.92 7.72
CA GLN A 299 10.02 -17.52 7.32
C GLN A 299 10.93 -17.27 6.10
N LYS A 300 12.16 -17.79 6.16
CA LYS A 300 13.14 -17.65 5.07
C LYS A 300 12.66 -18.33 3.79
N GLU A 301 12.07 -19.51 3.89
CA GLU A 301 11.52 -20.24 2.76
C GLU A 301 10.31 -19.54 2.14
N ALA A 302 9.42 -18.98 2.96
CA ALA A 302 8.26 -18.22 2.48
C ALA A 302 8.69 -16.94 1.72
N TRP A 303 9.66 -16.19 2.26
CA TRP A 303 10.20 -15.03 1.57
C TRP A 303 10.98 -15.40 0.31
N ALA A 304 11.74 -16.50 0.32
CA ALA A 304 12.42 -16.98 -0.88
C ALA A 304 11.42 -17.25 -2.04
N LYS A 305 10.26 -17.86 -1.75
CA LYS A 305 9.20 -18.08 -2.75
C LYS A 305 8.60 -16.77 -3.27
N THR A 306 8.40 -15.78 -2.39
CA THR A 306 7.93 -14.45 -2.81
C THR A 306 8.95 -13.78 -3.74
N TRP A 307 10.24 -13.82 -3.38
CA TRP A 307 11.32 -13.24 -4.18
C TRP A 307 11.55 -13.97 -5.50
N GLU A 308 11.30 -15.27 -5.56
CA GLU A 308 11.42 -16.05 -6.80
C GLU A 308 10.57 -15.48 -7.94
N MET A 309 9.40 -14.90 -7.63
CA MET A 309 8.55 -14.22 -8.62
C MET A 309 8.69 -12.71 -8.64
N ALA A 310 8.80 -12.07 -7.48
CA ALA A 310 8.68 -10.62 -7.40
C ALA A 310 10.00 -9.86 -7.55
N ASP A 311 11.18 -10.51 -7.43
CA ASP A 311 12.47 -9.80 -7.47
C ASP A 311 12.71 -9.07 -8.79
N ILE A 312 13.33 -7.91 -8.67
CA ILE A 312 13.90 -7.16 -9.78
C ILE A 312 15.38 -6.98 -9.49
N THR A 313 16.24 -7.47 -10.38
CA THR A 313 17.68 -7.28 -10.28
C THR A 313 18.09 -6.02 -11.01
N ILE A 314 18.97 -5.23 -10.42
CA ILE A 314 19.60 -4.04 -11.02
C ILE A 314 21.10 -4.16 -10.77
N GLU A 315 21.87 -4.16 -11.84
CA GLU A 315 23.34 -4.22 -11.81
C GLU A 315 23.93 -2.83 -12.02
N GLY A 316 25.02 -2.51 -11.33
CA GLY A 316 25.70 -1.20 -11.41
C GLY A 316 25.21 -0.13 -10.41
N ASP A 317 24.00 -0.25 -9.85
CA ASP A 317 23.44 0.74 -8.92
C ASP A 317 22.78 0.10 -7.69
N VAL A 318 23.55 0.04 -6.58
CA VAL A 318 23.08 -0.55 -5.32
C VAL A 318 21.97 0.26 -4.64
N LYS A 319 21.91 1.59 -4.84
CA LYS A 319 20.86 2.43 -4.22
C LYS A 319 19.52 2.20 -4.93
N ALA A 320 19.53 2.07 -6.26
CA ALA A 320 18.35 1.66 -7.02
C ALA A 320 17.91 0.23 -6.67
N GLN A 321 18.85 -0.71 -6.60
CA GLN A 321 18.56 -2.10 -6.21
C GLN A 321 17.93 -2.21 -4.82
N GLN A 322 18.45 -1.46 -3.84
CA GLN A 322 17.88 -1.38 -2.50
C GLN A 322 16.46 -0.79 -2.53
N GLY A 323 16.25 0.30 -3.27
CA GLY A 323 14.96 0.97 -3.38
C GLY A 323 13.87 0.07 -3.97
N ILE A 324 14.13 -0.59 -5.10
CA ILE A 324 13.11 -1.47 -5.71
C ILE A 324 12.77 -2.67 -4.81
N ARG A 325 13.77 -3.30 -4.16
CA ARG A 325 13.50 -4.41 -3.23
C ARG A 325 12.76 -3.95 -1.99
N PHE A 326 13.06 -2.77 -1.46
CA PHE A 326 12.29 -2.22 -0.33
C PHE A 326 10.81 -2.05 -0.67
N ASN A 327 10.53 -1.51 -1.85
CA ASN A 327 9.18 -1.28 -2.32
C ASN A 327 8.41 -2.60 -2.52
N ILE A 328 9.03 -3.59 -3.18
CA ILE A 328 8.43 -4.92 -3.36
C ILE A 328 8.21 -5.62 -2.01
N PHE A 329 9.19 -5.53 -1.10
CA PHE A 329 9.09 -6.12 0.23
C PHE A 329 7.87 -5.57 0.98
N GLN A 330 7.73 -4.25 1.06
CA GLN A 330 6.64 -3.61 1.79
C GLN A 330 5.25 -3.82 1.17
N LEU A 331 5.15 -3.92 -0.17
CA LEU A 331 3.91 -4.32 -0.85
C LEU A 331 3.46 -5.72 -0.43
N ASN A 332 4.39 -6.68 -0.37
CA ASN A 332 4.10 -8.05 0.03
C ASN A 332 3.77 -8.17 1.53
N GLN A 333 4.39 -7.36 2.38
CA GLN A 333 4.05 -7.28 3.80
C GLN A 333 2.65 -6.73 4.06
N THR A 334 2.17 -5.84 3.19
CA THR A 334 0.87 -5.18 3.36
C THR A 334 -0.27 -6.04 2.82
N TYR A 335 -0.10 -6.67 1.66
CA TYR A 335 -1.14 -7.49 1.04
C TYR A 335 -0.55 -8.72 0.36
N SER A 336 -0.98 -9.90 0.81
CA SER A 336 -0.55 -11.20 0.30
C SER A 336 -1.55 -11.83 -0.68
N GLY A 337 -2.80 -11.32 -0.71
CA GLY A 337 -3.88 -11.89 -1.49
C GLY A 337 -4.60 -13.10 -0.88
N LYS A 338 -4.21 -13.51 0.35
CA LYS A 338 -4.81 -14.66 1.05
C LYS A 338 -6.25 -14.41 1.51
N ASP A 339 -6.59 -13.17 1.86
CA ASP A 339 -7.92 -12.77 2.30
C ASP A 339 -8.57 -11.84 1.26
N ALA A 340 -9.61 -12.34 0.60
CA ALA A 340 -10.35 -11.61 -0.44
C ALA A 340 -11.18 -10.43 0.09
N ARG A 341 -11.31 -10.28 1.41
CA ARG A 341 -12.04 -9.16 2.05
C ARG A 341 -11.16 -7.93 2.25
N LEU A 342 -9.84 -8.09 2.15
CA LEU A 342 -8.86 -7.02 2.41
C LEU A 342 -8.51 -6.25 1.15
N ASN A 343 -7.90 -5.08 1.37
CA ASN A 343 -7.36 -4.21 0.34
C ASN A 343 -6.06 -3.55 0.84
N ILE A 344 -5.50 -2.61 0.07
CA ILE A 344 -4.19 -2.00 0.33
C ILE A 344 -4.41 -0.54 0.77
N GLY A 345 -4.08 -0.24 2.02
CA GLY A 345 -4.11 1.13 2.52
C GLY A 345 -2.93 1.96 2.01
N PRO A 346 -3.07 3.29 1.78
CA PRO A 346 -1.98 4.14 1.29
C PRO A 346 -0.68 4.08 2.11
N LYS A 347 -0.79 3.89 3.43
CA LYS A 347 0.35 3.67 4.34
C LYS A 347 0.47 2.25 4.91
N GLY A 348 -0.33 1.30 4.39
CA GLY A 348 -0.39 -0.09 4.86
C GLY A 348 -0.45 -0.19 6.39
N PHE A 349 0.40 -1.03 6.97
CA PHE A 349 0.51 -1.23 8.41
C PHE A 349 1.68 -0.46 9.05
N THR A 350 1.95 0.75 8.57
CA THR A 350 3.15 1.50 8.95
C THR A 350 2.85 2.85 9.60
N GLY A 351 1.59 3.26 9.65
CA GLY A 351 1.16 4.55 10.19
C GLY A 351 -0.35 4.73 10.09
N GLU A 352 -0.86 5.82 10.64
CA GLU A 352 -2.30 6.07 10.74
C GLU A 352 -2.86 7.01 9.67
N LYS A 353 -2.04 7.90 9.09
CA LYS A 353 -2.50 8.84 8.05
C LYS A 353 -3.13 8.08 6.86
N TYR A 354 -4.24 8.62 6.36
CA TYR A 354 -5.17 8.00 5.40
C TYR A 354 -6.04 6.84 5.93
N GLY A 355 -5.92 6.50 7.22
CA GLY A 355 -6.80 5.57 7.91
C GLY A 355 -6.65 4.09 7.52
N GLY A 356 -5.61 3.72 6.76
CA GLY A 356 -5.45 2.35 6.26
C GLY A 356 -6.59 1.88 5.32
N SER A 357 -7.37 2.82 4.80
CA SER A 357 -8.58 2.58 4.01
C SER A 357 -8.27 2.31 2.53
N THR A 358 -9.25 1.83 1.79
CA THR A 358 -9.17 1.61 0.34
C THR A 358 -9.37 2.92 -0.43
N TYR A 359 -8.50 3.18 -1.42
CA TYR A 359 -8.53 4.32 -2.35
C TYR A 359 -8.47 3.82 -3.81
N TRP A 360 -8.58 4.74 -4.79
CA TRP A 360 -8.39 4.44 -6.22
C TRP A 360 -6.97 3.98 -6.57
N ASP A 361 -6.01 4.24 -5.69
CA ASP A 361 -4.62 3.77 -5.71
C ASP A 361 -4.49 2.27 -6.05
N THR A 362 -5.38 1.46 -5.48
CA THR A 362 -5.37 0.00 -5.66
C THR A 362 -5.55 -0.35 -7.14
N GLU A 363 -6.60 0.18 -7.76
CA GLU A 363 -6.94 -0.13 -9.15
C GLU A 363 -5.99 0.54 -10.14
N ALA A 364 -5.56 1.77 -9.84
CA ALA A 364 -4.72 2.57 -10.73
C ALA A 364 -3.24 2.16 -10.73
N TYR A 365 -2.70 1.72 -9.58
CA TYR A 365 -1.26 1.51 -9.40
C TYR A 365 -0.90 0.13 -8.84
N CYS A 366 -1.65 -0.40 -7.87
CA CYS A 366 -1.27 -1.66 -7.21
C CYS A 366 -1.65 -2.90 -8.03
N LEU A 367 -2.78 -2.87 -8.73
CA LEU A 367 -3.30 -4.02 -9.48
C LEU A 367 -2.29 -4.57 -10.51
N PRO A 368 -1.59 -3.75 -11.32
CA PRO A 368 -0.54 -4.25 -12.22
C PRO A 368 0.51 -5.11 -11.54
N PHE A 369 1.00 -4.70 -10.37
CA PHE A 369 2.00 -5.44 -9.61
C PHE A 369 1.46 -6.81 -9.15
N TYR A 370 0.31 -6.84 -8.49
CA TYR A 370 -0.25 -8.10 -7.97
C TYR A 370 -0.66 -9.05 -9.10
N MET A 371 -1.18 -8.50 -10.20
CA MET A 371 -1.54 -9.29 -11.38
C MET A 371 -0.32 -9.93 -12.06
N ALA A 372 0.82 -9.24 -12.08
CA ALA A 372 2.03 -9.74 -12.71
C ALA A 372 2.88 -10.65 -11.81
N THR A 373 2.83 -10.46 -10.48
CA THR A 373 3.74 -11.14 -9.53
C THR A 373 3.06 -12.22 -8.68
N LYS A 374 1.73 -12.27 -8.65
CA LYS A 374 0.95 -13.29 -7.90
C LYS A 374 0.14 -14.19 -8.84
N ASN A 375 -0.62 -15.10 -8.24
CA ASN A 375 -1.66 -15.83 -8.96
C ASN A 375 -2.75 -14.85 -9.43
N GLN A 376 -3.32 -15.08 -10.61
CA GLN A 376 -4.42 -14.31 -11.20
C GLN A 376 -5.61 -14.13 -10.23
N GLU A 377 -5.87 -15.12 -9.37
CA GLU A 377 -6.90 -15.05 -8.32
C GLU A 377 -6.72 -13.84 -7.38
N VAL A 378 -5.48 -13.40 -7.11
CA VAL A 378 -5.21 -12.26 -6.23
C VAL A 378 -5.70 -10.96 -6.85
N ALA A 379 -5.39 -10.71 -8.12
CA ALA A 379 -5.91 -9.54 -8.84
C ALA A 379 -7.43 -9.61 -8.99
N ARG A 380 -7.97 -10.81 -9.22
CA ARG A 380 -9.42 -11.05 -9.27
C ARG A 380 -10.10 -10.72 -7.94
N ASN A 381 -9.48 -11.07 -6.81
CA ASN A 381 -10.02 -10.75 -5.48
C ASN A 381 -10.14 -9.24 -5.25
N LEU A 382 -9.18 -8.44 -5.72
CA LEU A 382 -9.26 -6.98 -5.65
C LEU A 382 -10.43 -6.43 -6.49
N LEU A 383 -10.73 -7.04 -7.64
CA LEU A 383 -11.91 -6.67 -8.43
C LEU A 383 -13.22 -7.13 -7.78
N MET A 384 -13.24 -8.32 -7.19
CA MET A 384 -14.39 -8.85 -6.46
C MET A 384 -14.69 -8.02 -5.21
N TYR A 385 -13.67 -7.46 -4.55
CA TYR A 385 -13.84 -6.51 -3.46
C TYR A 385 -14.72 -5.32 -3.88
N ARG A 386 -14.48 -4.74 -5.06
CA ARG A 386 -15.32 -3.65 -5.60
C ARG A 386 -16.70 -4.12 -6.03
N PHE A 387 -16.82 -5.31 -6.61
CA PHE A 387 -18.15 -5.88 -6.94
C PHE A 387 -19.01 -6.07 -5.68
N ASN A 388 -18.44 -6.61 -4.60
CA ASN A 388 -19.13 -6.83 -3.34
C ASN A 388 -19.56 -5.51 -2.65
N GLN A 389 -19.03 -4.37 -3.09
CA GLN A 389 -19.37 -3.03 -2.62
C GLN A 389 -20.27 -2.25 -3.59
N LEU A 390 -20.73 -2.86 -4.69
CA LEU A 390 -21.52 -2.17 -5.72
C LEU A 390 -22.80 -1.55 -5.15
N ASP A 391 -23.53 -2.26 -4.31
CA ASP A 391 -24.76 -1.74 -3.70
C ASP A 391 -24.49 -0.49 -2.85
N LYS A 392 -23.38 -0.48 -2.11
CA LYS A 392 -22.94 0.71 -1.35
C LYS A 392 -22.49 1.86 -2.24
N ALA A 393 -21.85 1.59 -3.37
CA ALA A 393 -21.54 2.60 -4.36
C ALA A 393 -22.82 3.20 -5.00
N ILE A 394 -23.89 2.42 -5.15
CA ILE A 394 -25.20 2.91 -5.58
C ILE A 394 -25.81 3.81 -4.49
N GLU A 395 -25.81 3.37 -3.22
CA GLU A 395 -26.27 4.19 -2.08
C GLU A 395 -25.52 5.54 -1.99
N ASN A 396 -24.20 5.54 -2.22
CA ASN A 396 -23.40 6.77 -2.25
C ASN A 396 -23.86 7.72 -3.35
N ALA A 397 -24.16 7.21 -4.54
CA ALA A 397 -24.66 8.01 -5.65
C ALA A 397 -26.08 8.56 -5.35
N GLU A 398 -26.95 7.75 -4.75
CA GLU A 398 -28.31 8.16 -4.37
C GLU A 398 -28.31 9.32 -3.36
N LYS A 399 -27.37 9.31 -2.39
CA LYS A 399 -27.17 10.43 -1.45
C LYS A 399 -26.85 11.75 -2.16
N LEU A 400 -26.27 11.70 -3.36
CA LEU A 400 -25.95 12.87 -4.19
C LEU A 400 -27.00 13.13 -5.29
N GLY A 401 -28.13 12.41 -5.28
CA GLY A 401 -29.26 12.62 -6.17
C GLY A 401 -29.22 11.85 -7.49
N PHE A 402 -28.24 10.95 -7.68
CA PHE A 402 -28.22 10.03 -8.82
C PHE A 402 -29.23 8.89 -8.62
N LYS A 403 -29.69 8.28 -9.72
CA LYS A 403 -30.78 7.30 -9.69
C LYS A 403 -30.52 6.11 -10.61
N ALA A 404 -31.47 5.18 -10.65
CA ALA A 404 -31.53 4.07 -11.60
C ALA A 404 -30.30 3.15 -11.54
N GLY A 405 -29.73 2.94 -10.34
CA GLY A 405 -28.55 2.08 -10.15
C GLY A 405 -27.25 2.70 -10.67
N ALA A 406 -27.15 4.02 -10.76
CA ALA A 406 -25.87 4.69 -10.90
C ALA A 406 -25.00 4.41 -9.67
N ALA A 407 -23.75 4.02 -9.90
CA ALA A 407 -22.80 3.72 -8.84
C ALA A 407 -21.69 4.77 -8.82
N LEU A 408 -21.48 5.39 -7.66
CA LEU A 408 -20.33 6.23 -7.36
C LEU A 408 -19.52 5.52 -6.28
N TYR A 409 -18.42 4.90 -6.70
CA TYR A 409 -17.50 4.32 -5.73
C TYR A 409 -16.92 5.44 -4.84
N PRO A 410 -16.68 5.16 -3.56
CA PRO A 410 -16.16 6.15 -2.62
C PRO A 410 -14.70 6.50 -2.91
N MET A 411 -14.28 7.71 -2.52
CA MET A 411 -12.86 8.07 -2.49
C MET A 411 -12.13 7.26 -1.42
N VAL A 412 -12.74 7.13 -0.23
CA VAL A 412 -12.15 6.42 0.92
C VAL A 412 -13.17 5.44 1.47
N THR A 413 -12.78 4.18 1.66
CA THR A 413 -13.70 3.19 2.24
C THR A 413 -13.06 1.98 2.89
N MET A 414 -13.84 1.31 3.75
CA MET A 414 -13.58 -0.05 4.23
C MET A 414 -14.63 -1.06 3.72
N ASN A 415 -15.88 -0.62 3.58
CA ASN A 415 -17.06 -1.46 3.37
C ASN A 415 -17.91 -1.05 2.14
N GLY A 416 -17.47 -0.05 1.38
CA GLY A 416 -18.15 0.52 0.22
C GLY A 416 -18.82 1.88 0.50
N GLU A 417 -19.06 2.24 1.75
CA GLU A 417 -19.55 3.58 2.10
C GLU A 417 -18.43 4.62 1.98
N GLU A 418 -18.77 5.82 1.53
CA GLU A 418 -17.84 6.95 1.54
C GLU A 418 -17.42 7.30 2.96
N CYS A 419 -16.15 7.67 3.13
CA CYS A 419 -15.55 8.08 4.39
C CYS A 419 -14.88 9.45 4.31
N HIS A 420 -14.58 9.95 3.10
CA HIS A 420 -13.93 11.24 2.91
C HIS A 420 -14.85 12.43 3.22
N ASN A 421 -14.33 13.50 3.80
CA ASN A 421 -15.11 14.60 4.37
C ASN A 421 -14.77 16.01 3.84
N GLU A 422 -14.21 16.12 2.65
CA GLU A 422 -13.96 17.40 1.95
C GLU A 422 -14.71 17.41 0.61
N TRP A 423 -15.54 18.42 0.35
CA TRP A 423 -16.56 18.32 -0.71
C TRP A 423 -15.93 18.30 -2.11
N GLU A 424 -14.83 19.02 -2.25
CA GLU A 424 -13.97 19.09 -3.44
C GLU A 424 -13.38 17.73 -3.84
N ILE A 425 -13.33 16.76 -2.92
CA ILE A 425 -12.81 15.42 -3.16
C ILE A 425 -13.96 14.40 -3.12
N THR A 426 -14.70 14.38 -2.01
CA THR A 426 -15.79 13.45 -1.73
C THR A 426 -16.83 13.44 -2.85
N PHE A 427 -17.24 14.62 -3.34
CA PHE A 427 -18.29 14.72 -4.35
C PHE A 427 -17.76 14.93 -5.77
N GLU A 428 -16.56 15.50 -5.89
CA GLU A 428 -16.07 16.05 -7.15
C GLU A 428 -14.88 15.29 -7.74
N GLU A 429 -14.10 14.53 -6.96
CA GLU A 429 -12.99 13.69 -7.46
C GLU A 429 -13.47 12.34 -8.02
N ILE A 430 -14.39 12.43 -8.98
CA ILE A 430 -15.19 11.31 -9.47
C ILE A 430 -14.45 10.42 -10.46
N HIS A 431 -13.24 10.81 -10.88
CA HIS A 431 -12.40 10.02 -11.78
C HIS A 431 -11.96 8.68 -11.18
N ARG A 432 -12.07 8.48 -9.86
CA ARG A 432 -11.93 7.18 -9.18
C ARG A 432 -12.79 6.06 -9.79
N ASN A 433 -13.98 6.38 -10.30
CA ASN A 433 -14.82 5.43 -11.04
C ASN A 433 -14.12 4.94 -12.33
N ALA A 434 -13.30 5.78 -12.96
CA ALA A 434 -12.51 5.41 -14.12
C ALA A 434 -11.41 4.41 -13.78
N ALA A 435 -10.72 4.58 -12.65
CA ALA A 435 -9.69 3.64 -12.20
C ALA A 435 -10.27 2.23 -12.06
N ILE A 436 -11.47 2.10 -11.47
CA ILE A 436 -12.16 0.82 -11.31
C ILE A 436 -12.56 0.22 -12.66
N ALA A 437 -13.15 1.01 -13.56
CA ALA A 437 -13.52 0.53 -14.89
C ALA A 437 -12.29 0.11 -15.71
N PHE A 438 -11.19 0.86 -15.61
CA PHE A 438 -9.92 0.54 -16.29
C PHE A 438 -9.25 -0.69 -15.70
N ALA A 439 -9.33 -0.90 -14.38
CA ALA A 439 -8.84 -2.11 -13.73
C ALA A 439 -9.52 -3.39 -14.23
N ILE A 440 -10.85 -3.35 -14.45
CA ILE A 440 -11.59 -4.46 -15.06
C ILE A 440 -11.04 -4.77 -16.46
N PHE A 441 -10.89 -3.72 -17.29
CA PHE A 441 -10.31 -3.87 -18.63
C PHE A 441 -8.89 -4.43 -18.60
N ASN A 442 -8.03 -3.88 -17.74
CA ASN A 442 -6.63 -4.26 -17.67
C ASN A 442 -6.46 -5.70 -17.18
N TYR A 443 -7.26 -6.12 -16.19
CA TYR A 443 -7.31 -7.50 -15.72
C TYR A 443 -7.63 -8.46 -16.86
N THR A 444 -8.76 -8.27 -17.54
CA THR A 444 -9.19 -9.18 -18.61
C THR A 444 -8.17 -9.22 -19.76
N ARG A 445 -7.62 -8.06 -20.15
CA ARG A 445 -6.59 -7.97 -21.19
C ARG A 445 -5.32 -8.76 -20.83
N PHE A 446 -4.83 -8.61 -19.61
CA PHE A 446 -3.58 -9.22 -19.18
C PHE A 446 -3.73 -10.72 -18.88
N THR A 447 -4.73 -11.11 -18.09
CA THR A 447 -4.91 -12.50 -17.65
C THR A 447 -5.53 -13.38 -18.73
N GLY A 448 -6.30 -12.79 -19.65
CA GLY A 448 -7.17 -13.52 -20.57
C GLY A 448 -8.39 -14.15 -19.89
N ASP A 449 -8.65 -13.83 -18.61
CA ASP A 449 -9.85 -14.28 -17.91
C ASP A 449 -11.06 -13.44 -18.31
N GLU A 450 -11.79 -13.94 -19.31
CA GLU A 450 -13.05 -13.35 -19.77
C GLU A 450 -14.25 -13.73 -18.87
N SER A 451 -14.09 -14.64 -17.90
CA SER A 451 -15.20 -15.10 -17.05
C SER A 451 -15.64 -14.06 -16.01
N TYR A 452 -14.73 -13.19 -15.58
CA TYR A 452 -15.03 -12.14 -14.60
C TYR A 452 -16.13 -11.18 -15.08
N ILE A 453 -16.15 -10.83 -16.38
CA ILE A 453 -17.08 -9.85 -16.93
C ILE A 453 -18.55 -10.31 -16.80
N PRO A 454 -18.96 -11.49 -17.31
CA PRO A 454 -20.33 -11.99 -17.14
C PRO A 454 -20.68 -12.34 -15.70
N GLU A 455 -19.70 -12.72 -14.86
CA GLU A 455 -19.94 -13.03 -13.45
C GLU A 455 -20.23 -11.78 -12.61
N ALA A 456 -19.41 -10.73 -12.76
CA ALA A 456 -19.40 -9.56 -11.88
C ALA A 456 -19.13 -8.24 -12.62
N GLY A 457 -18.14 -8.20 -13.51
CA GLY A 457 -17.60 -6.97 -14.09
C GLY A 457 -18.63 -6.14 -14.88
N LEU A 458 -19.56 -6.77 -15.59
CA LEU A 458 -20.56 -6.06 -16.38
C LEU A 458 -21.54 -5.26 -15.51
N GLU A 459 -21.88 -5.74 -14.31
CA GLU A 459 -22.73 -5.00 -13.37
C GLU A 459 -22.02 -3.76 -12.81
N VAL A 460 -20.72 -3.89 -12.50
CA VAL A 460 -19.88 -2.76 -12.06
C VAL A 460 -19.77 -1.70 -13.14
N LEU A 461 -19.43 -2.12 -14.37
CA LEU A 461 -19.34 -1.22 -15.53
C LEU A 461 -20.67 -0.52 -15.81
N LEU A 462 -21.80 -1.24 -15.68
CA LEU A 462 -23.13 -0.68 -15.86
C LEU A 462 -23.43 0.41 -14.83
N GLY A 463 -23.17 0.14 -13.55
CA GLY A 463 -23.37 1.12 -12.49
C GLY A 463 -22.54 2.39 -12.71
N ILE A 464 -21.25 2.23 -13.08
CA ILE A 464 -20.35 3.35 -13.36
C ILE A 464 -20.80 4.14 -14.60
N ALA A 465 -21.18 3.48 -15.69
CA ALA A 465 -21.65 4.16 -16.91
C ALA A 465 -22.97 4.91 -16.69
N ARG A 466 -23.88 4.35 -15.88
CA ARG A 466 -25.12 5.03 -15.46
C ARG A 466 -24.83 6.30 -14.68
N PHE A 467 -23.82 6.27 -13.80
CA PHE A 467 -23.32 7.47 -13.13
C PHE A 467 -22.80 8.49 -14.15
N TRP A 468 -21.90 8.09 -15.05
CA TRP A 468 -21.32 9.01 -16.05
C TRP A 468 -22.37 9.67 -16.94
N LYS A 469 -23.33 8.89 -17.45
CA LYS A 469 -24.43 9.39 -18.27
C LYS A 469 -25.28 10.45 -17.54
N GLN A 470 -25.50 10.28 -16.24
CA GLN A 470 -26.26 11.22 -15.41
C GLN A 470 -25.43 12.43 -14.94
N ARG A 471 -24.10 12.28 -14.89
CA ARG A 471 -23.18 13.32 -14.38
C ARG A 471 -22.86 14.41 -15.41
N VAL A 472 -22.94 14.09 -16.70
CA VAL A 472 -22.73 15.04 -17.80
C VAL A 472 -24.00 15.81 -18.14
N ASN A 473 -23.84 17.03 -18.67
CA ASN A 473 -24.94 17.91 -19.06
C ASN A 473 -24.77 18.35 -20.51
N TRP A 474 -25.87 18.47 -21.27
CA TRP A 474 -25.80 19.04 -22.61
C TRP A 474 -25.61 20.57 -22.54
N SER A 475 -24.53 21.07 -23.15
CA SER A 475 -24.30 22.51 -23.34
C SER A 475 -24.80 22.94 -24.70
N ASN A 476 -25.82 23.80 -24.74
CA ASN A 476 -26.30 24.40 -26.00
C ASN A 476 -25.24 25.30 -26.65
N ASP A 477 -24.40 25.94 -25.83
CA ASP A 477 -23.34 26.83 -26.30
C ASP A 477 -22.23 26.05 -27.03
N LYS A 478 -21.78 24.94 -26.43
CA LYS A 478 -20.73 24.09 -27.03
C LYS A 478 -21.30 23.04 -28.01
N GLY A 479 -22.62 22.81 -28.02
CA GLY A 479 -23.26 21.73 -28.80
C GLY A 479 -22.72 20.33 -28.43
N LYS A 480 -22.36 20.14 -27.16
CA LYS A 480 -21.67 18.95 -26.63
C LYS A 480 -22.09 18.66 -25.18
N TYR A 481 -21.88 17.44 -24.73
CA TYR A 481 -21.96 17.07 -23.32
C TYR A 481 -20.73 17.56 -22.56
N VAL A 482 -20.95 18.29 -21.48
CA VAL A 482 -19.93 18.86 -20.60
C VAL A 482 -20.04 18.25 -19.20
N MET A 483 -18.94 18.23 -18.46
CA MET A 483 -18.89 17.81 -17.07
C MET A 483 -18.41 18.97 -16.22
N LEU A 484 -19.27 19.46 -15.33
CA LEU A 484 -19.01 20.69 -14.57
C LEU A 484 -18.78 20.38 -13.09
N GLY A 485 -17.99 21.20 -12.40
CA GLY A 485 -17.72 21.10 -10.95
C GLY A 485 -17.10 19.76 -10.55
N VAL A 486 -15.90 19.49 -11.05
CA VAL A 486 -15.14 18.26 -10.78
C VAL A 486 -13.75 18.59 -10.25
N THR A 487 -13.12 17.59 -9.64
CA THR A 487 -11.68 17.56 -9.33
C THR A 487 -11.08 16.40 -10.10
N GLY A 488 -10.02 16.65 -10.86
CA GLY A 488 -9.26 15.59 -11.55
C GLY A 488 -8.25 14.93 -10.61
N PRO A 489 -7.41 14.01 -11.11
CA PRO A 489 -6.25 13.53 -10.34
C PRO A 489 -5.37 14.65 -9.79
N ASN A 490 -5.30 15.80 -10.47
CA ASN A 490 -4.67 16.99 -9.92
C ASN A 490 -5.60 17.68 -8.90
N GLU A 491 -5.45 17.30 -7.63
CA GLU A 491 -6.22 17.90 -6.53
C GLU A 491 -5.92 19.39 -6.26
N TYR A 492 -4.92 19.99 -6.94
CA TYR A 492 -4.69 21.45 -6.92
C TYR A 492 -5.60 22.21 -7.88
N GLU A 493 -6.62 21.55 -8.41
CA GLU A 493 -7.68 22.12 -9.23
C GLU A 493 -9.01 21.58 -8.71
N ASN A 494 -9.77 22.42 -8.00
CA ASN A 494 -11.05 22.03 -7.42
C ASN A 494 -12.20 22.76 -8.09
N ASN A 495 -13.36 22.09 -8.17
CA ASN A 495 -14.57 22.64 -8.77
C ASN A 495 -14.38 23.14 -10.21
N VAL A 496 -13.50 22.49 -10.96
CA VAL A 496 -13.20 22.85 -12.35
C VAL A 496 -14.22 22.28 -13.32
N ASN A 497 -14.19 22.76 -14.56
CA ASN A 497 -15.09 22.32 -15.62
C ASN A 497 -14.34 21.61 -16.74
N ASN A 498 -14.91 20.51 -17.20
CA ASN A 498 -14.45 19.72 -18.34
C ASN A 498 -13.02 19.21 -18.17
N ASN A 499 -12.71 18.67 -16.98
CA ASN A 499 -11.42 18.02 -16.77
C ASN A 499 -11.19 16.93 -17.84
N PHE A 500 -10.10 17.02 -18.60
CA PHE A 500 -9.88 16.16 -19.76
C PHE A 500 -9.85 14.68 -19.39
N HIS A 501 -9.11 14.32 -18.32
CA HIS A 501 -9.02 12.94 -17.85
C HIS A 501 -10.41 12.38 -17.50
N SER A 502 -11.19 13.12 -16.70
CA SER A 502 -12.53 12.70 -16.29
C SER A 502 -13.48 12.54 -17.49
N ASN A 503 -13.46 13.48 -18.42
CA ASN A 503 -14.29 13.43 -19.62
C ASN A 503 -13.91 12.25 -20.52
N TYR A 504 -12.61 12.04 -20.75
CA TYR A 504 -12.12 10.97 -21.62
C TYR A 504 -12.45 9.60 -21.03
N CYS A 505 -12.24 9.42 -19.73
CA CYS A 505 -12.59 8.21 -19.02
C CYS A 505 -14.10 7.92 -19.03
N ALA A 506 -14.95 8.94 -18.90
CA ALA A 506 -16.40 8.79 -19.01
C ALA A 506 -16.82 8.31 -20.40
N GLN A 507 -16.28 8.91 -21.46
CA GLN A 507 -16.49 8.46 -22.85
C GLN A 507 -16.06 7.01 -23.03
N TRP A 508 -14.83 6.70 -22.61
CA TRP A 508 -14.25 5.36 -22.75
C TRP A 508 -15.08 4.30 -22.02
N CYS A 509 -15.47 4.56 -20.77
CA CYS A 509 -16.23 3.61 -19.95
C CYS A 509 -17.59 3.28 -20.57
N MET A 510 -18.32 4.28 -21.10
CA MET A 510 -19.61 4.04 -21.75
C MET A 510 -19.48 3.22 -23.03
N ASN A 511 -18.42 3.46 -23.82
CA ASN A 511 -18.12 2.66 -25.01
C ASN A 511 -17.73 1.23 -24.64
N TYR A 512 -16.86 1.07 -23.64
CA TYR A 512 -16.39 -0.24 -23.19
C TYR A 512 -17.52 -1.10 -22.61
N LEU A 513 -18.40 -0.52 -21.78
CA LEU A 513 -19.60 -1.20 -21.29
C LEU A 513 -20.43 -1.75 -22.46
N ALA A 514 -20.69 -0.91 -23.46
CA ALA A 514 -21.56 -1.32 -24.55
C ALA A 514 -20.93 -2.38 -25.46
N GLU A 515 -19.60 -2.40 -25.59
CA GLU A 515 -18.88 -3.51 -26.23
C GLU A 515 -19.03 -4.80 -25.42
N GLN A 516 -18.79 -4.74 -24.11
CA GLN A 516 -18.86 -5.91 -23.23
C GLN A 516 -20.28 -6.45 -23.08
N ALA A 517 -21.30 -5.59 -23.07
CA ALA A 517 -22.69 -6.00 -23.04
C ALA A 517 -23.05 -6.86 -24.27
N GLU A 518 -22.62 -6.46 -25.47
CA GLU A 518 -22.84 -7.25 -26.69
C GLU A 518 -22.06 -8.58 -26.69
N LYS A 519 -20.81 -8.56 -26.21
CA LYS A 519 -20.01 -9.79 -26.03
C LYS A 519 -20.67 -10.77 -25.06
N VAL A 520 -21.14 -10.29 -23.90
CA VAL A 520 -21.83 -11.11 -22.89
C VAL A 520 -23.19 -11.59 -23.41
N LYS A 521 -23.96 -10.74 -24.09
CA LYS A 521 -25.23 -11.13 -24.73
C LYS A 521 -25.05 -12.26 -25.75
N THR A 522 -23.95 -12.23 -26.52
CA THR A 522 -23.65 -13.21 -27.55
C THR A 522 -23.05 -14.51 -26.98
N ASN A 523 -22.06 -14.39 -26.11
CA ASN A 523 -21.24 -15.52 -25.65
C ASN A 523 -21.75 -16.14 -24.34
N HIS A 524 -22.45 -15.37 -23.50
CA HIS A 524 -22.93 -15.75 -22.17
C HIS A 524 -24.41 -15.34 -21.96
N PRO A 525 -25.35 -15.81 -22.80
CA PRO A 525 -26.75 -15.34 -22.77
C PRO A 525 -27.47 -15.61 -21.43
N GLY A 526 -27.06 -16.63 -20.69
CA GLY A 526 -27.59 -16.92 -19.34
C GLY A 526 -27.22 -15.83 -18.33
N ASP A 527 -25.95 -15.45 -18.27
CA ASP A 527 -25.48 -14.36 -17.43
C ASP A 527 -26.05 -13.02 -17.88
N TYR A 528 -26.15 -12.77 -19.19
CA TYR A 528 -26.82 -11.59 -19.71
C TYR A 528 -28.27 -11.50 -19.23
N ALA A 529 -29.04 -12.60 -19.31
CA ALA A 529 -30.42 -12.64 -18.84
C ALA A 529 -30.53 -12.39 -17.32
N ARG A 530 -29.60 -12.93 -16.52
CA ARG A 530 -29.50 -12.67 -15.07
C ARG A 530 -29.25 -11.19 -14.79
N ILE A 531 -28.29 -10.58 -15.50
CA ILE A 531 -27.93 -9.17 -15.35
C ILE A 531 -29.10 -8.28 -15.76
N VAL A 532 -29.74 -8.53 -16.90
CA VAL A 532 -30.94 -7.79 -17.34
C VAL A 532 -32.07 -7.92 -16.33
N ALA A 533 -32.31 -9.13 -15.77
CA ALA A 533 -33.34 -9.33 -14.76
C ALA A 533 -33.06 -8.54 -13.47
N LYS A 534 -31.79 -8.45 -13.04
CA LYS A 534 -31.37 -7.72 -11.84
C LYS A 534 -31.35 -6.20 -12.05
N THR A 535 -30.83 -5.75 -13.19
CA THR A 535 -30.45 -4.34 -13.42
C THR A 535 -31.42 -3.58 -14.31
N HIS A 536 -32.36 -4.29 -14.94
CA HIS A 536 -33.29 -3.78 -15.95
C HIS A 536 -32.60 -3.08 -17.14
N LEU A 537 -31.38 -3.51 -17.49
CA LEU A 537 -30.65 -3.03 -18.66
C LEU A 537 -31.47 -3.19 -19.95
N THR A 538 -31.47 -2.16 -20.80
CA THR A 538 -32.14 -2.17 -22.10
C THR A 538 -31.18 -1.80 -23.23
N ASP A 539 -31.47 -2.28 -24.45
CA ASP A 539 -30.70 -1.92 -25.65
C ASP A 539 -30.79 -0.42 -25.98
N GLU A 540 -31.92 0.25 -25.63
CA GLU A 540 -32.08 1.71 -25.76
C GLU A 540 -31.13 2.46 -24.82
N GLU A 541 -30.97 1.99 -23.58
CA GLU A 541 -30.05 2.59 -22.61
C GLU A 541 -28.59 2.58 -23.12
N LEU A 542 -28.15 1.44 -23.68
CA LEU A 542 -26.81 1.33 -24.28
C LEU A 542 -26.64 2.24 -25.49
N THR A 543 -27.69 2.37 -26.32
CA THR A 543 -27.70 3.26 -27.48
C THR A 543 -27.59 4.72 -27.07
N GLU A 544 -28.32 5.14 -26.02
CA GLU A 544 -28.21 6.48 -25.45
C GLU A 544 -26.82 6.75 -24.85
N MET A 545 -26.23 5.78 -24.13
CA MET A 545 -24.86 5.91 -23.60
C MET A 545 -23.85 6.14 -24.73
N LYS A 546 -23.93 5.40 -25.84
CA LYS A 546 -23.07 5.64 -27.03
C LYS A 546 -23.27 7.02 -27.63
N LYS A 547 -24.52 7.52 -27.70
CA LYS A 547 -24.82 8.89 -28.19
C LYS A 547 -24.18 9.96 -27.31
N VAL A 548 -24.24 9.79 -25.98
CA VAL A 548 -23.59 10.69 -25.02
C VAL A 548 -22.07 10.62 -25.20
N ALA A 549 -21.48 9.41 -25.19
CA ALA A 549 -20.05 9.20 -25.34
C ALA A 549 -19.49 9.87 -26.61
N ALA A 550 -20.17 9.72 -27.75
CA ALA A 550 -19.77 10.33 -29.03
C ALA A 550 -19.80 11.87 -29.03
N ASN A 551 -20.44 12.50 -28.05
CA ASN A 551 -20.66 13.93 -27.99
C ASN A 551 -20.11 14.60 -26.71
N ILE A 552 -19.26 13.91 -25.95
CA ILE A 552 -18.52 14.53 -24.84
C ILE A 552 -17.55 15.59 -25.38
N TYR A 553 -17.47 16.70 -24.67
CA TYR A 553 -16.54 17.80 -24.94
C TYR A 553 -15.16 17.51 -24.35
N PHE A 554 -14.10 17.78 -25.13
CA PHE A 554 -12.73 17.79 -24.64
C PHE A 554 -12.15 19.19 -24.88
N PRO A 555 -11.70 19.91 -23.83
CA PRO A 555 -11.09 21.21 -24.03
C PRO A 555 -9.75 21.03 -24.74
N PHE A 556 -9.50 21.83 -25.77
CA PHE A 556 -8.34 21.71 -26.64
C PHE A 556 -7.82 23.10 -27.00
N SER A 557 -6.50 23.27 -26.98
CA SER A 557 -5.81 24.48 -27.42
C SER A 557 -5.23 24.27 -28.79
N GLU A 558 -5.75 24.99 -29.78
CA GLU A 558 -5.18 25.02 -31.14
C GLU A 558 -3.79 25.68 -31.18
N GLU A 559 -3.52 26.62 -30.26
CA GLU A 559 -2.22 27.33 -30.18
C GLU A 559 -1.11 26.39 -29.71
N HIS A 560 -1.39 25.58 -28.68
CA HIS A 560 -0.43 24.67 -28.09
C HIS A 560 -0.51 23.25 -28.66
N ASP A 561 -1.55 22.94 -29.43
CA ASP A 561 -1.85 21.60 -29.96
C ASP A 561 -1.94 20.53 -28.86
N VAL A 562 -2.61 20.88 -27.76
CA VAL A 562 -2.82 20.01 -26.59
C VAL A 562 -4.25 20.05 -26.07
N TYR A 563 -4.72 18.92 -25.57
CA TYR A 563 -5.88 18.87 -24.68
C TYR A 563 -5.55 19.59 -23.39
N LEU A 564 -6.44 20.51 -22.99
CA LEU A 564 -6.30 21.27 -21.77
C LEU A 564 -6.76 20.44 -20.57
N GLN A 565 -6.08 20.57 -19.44
CA GLN A 565 -6.43 19.84 -18.23
C GLN A 565 -7.87 20.17 -17.79
N GLN A 566 -8.33 21.42 -17.99
CA GLN A 566 -9.71 21.88 -17.80
C GLN A 566 -9.98 23.16 -18.61
N ASP A 567 -11.26 23.56 -18.73
CA ASP A 567 -11.61 24.90 -19.23
C ASP A 567 -10.96 26.00 -18.36
N GLY A 568 -10.39 27.03 -18.99
CA GLY A 568 -9.76 28.17 -18.31
C GLY A 568 -8.31 27.93 -17.83
N PHE A 569 -7.70 26.76 -18.12
CA PHE A 569 -6.33 26.48 -17.68
C PHE A 569 -5.30 27.50 -18.22
N LEU A 570 -5.46 27.95 -19.46
CA LEU A 570 -4.53 28.89 -20.10
C LEU A 570 -4.61 30.33 -19.57
N ASP A 571 -5.64 30.66 -18.78
CA ASP A 571 -5.75 31.99 -18.16
C ASP A 571 -4.82 32.12 -16.92
N LYS A 572 -4.20 31.02 -16.50
CA LYS A 572 -3.29 30.96 -15.34
C LYS A 572 -1.88 31.45 -15.71
N ASP A 573 -1.11 31.79 -14.68
CA ASP A 573 0.32 32.04 -14.83
C ASP A 573 1.06 30.70 -15.04
N LEU A 574 1.43 30.43 -16.30
CA LEU A 574 2.11 29.20 -16.74
C LEU A 574 3.62 29.22 -16.45
N THR A 575 4.08 29.97 -15.45
CA THR A 575 5.48 29.97 -15.03
C THR A 575 5.91 28.57 -14.58
N PRO A 576 6.95 27.96 -15.18
CA PRO A 576 7.35 26.59 -14.89
C PRO A 576 7.90 26.44 -13.46
N VAL A 577 7.79 25.23 -12.91
CA VAL A 577 8.26 24.88 -11.55
C VAL A 577 9.75 25.15 -11.36
N SER A 578 10.54 25.10 -12.42
CA SER A 578 11.98 25.42 -12.39
C SER A 578 12.28 26.88 -12.01
N GLN A 579 11.32 27.78 -12.17
CA GLN A 579 11.42 29.19 -11.78
C GLN A 579 10.80 29.48 -10.40
N LEU A 580 10.16 28.48 -9.78
CA LEU A 580 9.62 28.59 -8.43
C LEU A 580 10.75 28.57 -7.39
N ALA A 581 10.72 29.49 -6.43
CA ALA A 581 11.72 29.53 -5.37
C ALA A 581 11.69 28.23 -4.54
N LYS A 582 12.87 27.65 -4.25
CA LYS A 582 12.98 26.39 -3.49
C LYS A 582 12.43 26.57 -2.06
N GLU A 583 12.53 27.77 -1.53
CA GLU A 583 12.04 28.16 -0.21
C GLU A 583 10.51 28.18 -0.15
N GLU A 584 9.81 28.16 -1.29
CA GLU A 584 8.35 28.06 -1.37
C GLU A 584 7.84 26.61 -1.53
N ARG A 585 8.74 25.61 -1.65
CA ARG A 585 8.37 24.19 -1.85
C ARG A 585 8.56 23.32 -0.59
N PRO A 586 7.70 22.33 -0.33
CA PRO A 586 6.49 21.99 -1.10
C PRO A 586 5.37 23.02 -0.86
N ILE A 587 4.57 23.29 -1.89
CA ILE A 587 3.58 24.37 -1.87
C ILE A 587 2.41 24.06 -0.94
N ASN A 588 2.02 22.78 -0.77
CA ASN A 588 1.00 22.38 0.22
C ASN A 588 1.34 22.77 1.68
N GLN A 589 2.61 22.95 2.02
CA GLN A 589 3.05 23.32 3.38
C GLN A 589 3.31 24.82 3.53
N LYS A 590 3.40 25.58 2.43
CA LYS A 590 3.96 26.94 2.42
C LYS A 590 3.04 27.98 1.80
N TRP A 591 2.11 27.57 0.96
CA TRP A 591 1.15 28.44 0.31
C TRP A 591 -0.23 28.29 0.94
N SER A 592 -1.02 29.35 0.86
CA SER A 592 -2.45 29.25 1.14
C SER A 592 -3.14 28.45 0.03
N TRP A 593 -4.20 27.71 0.38
CA TRP A 593 -4.90 26.83 -0.57
C TRP A 593 -5.41 27.59 -1.81
N ASP A 594 -5.93 28.81 -1.63
CA ASP A 594 -6.40 29.65 -2.76
C ASP A 594 -5.28 30.00 -3.76
N ARG A 595 -4.03 30.16 -3.28
CA ARG A 595 -2.87 30.45 -4.12
C ARG A 595 -2.47 29.22 -4.94
N ILE A 596 -2.55 28.03 -4.34
CA ILE A 596 -2.35 26.77 -5.02
C ILE A 596 -3.40 26.62 -6.13
N LEU A 597 -4.68 26.75 -5.81
CA LEU A 597 -5.78 26.52 -6.76
C LEU A 597 -5.76 27.45 -7.98
N ARG A 598 -5.43 28.73 -7.81
CA ARG A 598 -5.37 29.66 -8.95
C ARG A 598 -4.06 29.59 -9.75
N SER A 599 -3.04 28.89 -9.24
CA SER A 599 -1.77 28.70 -9.97
C SER A 599 -1.91 27.65 -11.07
N ALA A 600 -0.91 27.54 -11.94
CA ALA A 600 -0.81 26.48 -12.95
C ALA A 600 -0.12 25.21 -12.44
N TYR A 601 0.25 25.15 -11.14
CA TYR A 601 1.03 24.03 -10.61
C TYR A 601 0.18 22.78 -10.39
N ILE A 602 0.71 21.67 -10.90
CA ILE A 602 0.02 20.39 -10.93
C ILE A 602 0.57 19.48 -9.84
N LYS A 603 -0.29 18.96 -8.96
CA LYS A 603 0.09 18.05 -7.86
C LYS A 603 0.66 16.74 -8.40
N GLN A 604 -0.03 16.14 -9.38
CA GLN A 604 0.26 14.82 -9.95
C GLN A 604 -0.28 14.67 -11.38
N ALA A 605 0.08 13.58 -12.06
CA ALA A 605 -0.37 13.33 -13.43
C ALA A 605 -1.91 13.36 -13.52
N ASP A 606 -2.44 14.20 -14.42
CA ASP A 606 -3.88 14.36 -14.65
C ASP A 606 -4.20 14.11 -16.13
N THR A 607 -3.93 15.07 -17.01
CA THR A 607 -3.97 14.84 -18.46
C THR A 607 -3.01 13.71 -18.83
N LEU A 608 -1.79 13.74 -18.29
CA LEU A 608 -0.81 12.68 -18.46
C LEU A 608 -1.24 11.32 -17.89
N GLN A 609 -2.20 11.27 -16.94
CA GLN A 609 -2.78 10.00 -16.48
C GLN A 609 -3.65 9.36 -17.57
N ALA A 610 -4.44 10.16 -18.30
CA ALA A 610 -5.24 9.66 -19.42
C ALA A 610 -4.35 9.08 -20.54
N PHE A 611 -3.26 9.78 -20.85
CA PHE A 611 -2.27 9.33 -21.83
C PHE A 611 -1.55 8.05 -21.41
N TYR A 612 -1.38 7.82 -20.10
CA TYR A 612 -0.85 6.56 -19.59
C TYR A 612 -1.85 5.41 -19.76
N TYR A 613 -3.12 5.60 -19.37
CA TYR A 613 -4.15 4.56 -19.51
C TYR A 613 -4.44 4.19 -20.97
N PHE A 614 -4.48 5.19 -21.84
CA PHE A 614 -4.92 5.05 -23.24
C PHE A 614 -3.80 5.37 -24.22
N GLU A 615 -2.55 5.04 -23.86
CA GLU A 615 -1.34 5.33 -24.66
C GLU A 615 -1.49 4.90 -26.13
N ASP A 616 -2.15 3.77 -26.38
CA ASP A 616 -2.36 3.21 -27.73
C ASP A 616 -3.43 3.94 -28.56
N GLN A 617 -4.17 4.89 -27.97
CA GLN A 617 -5.17 5.73 -28.64
C GLN A 617 -4.59 7.09 -29.09
N PHE A 618 -3.34 7.38 -28.75
CA PHE A 618 -2.67 8.64 -29.09
C PHE A 618 -1.41 8.38 -29.90
N SER A 619 -1.08 9.33 -30.78
CA SER A 619 0.20 9.29 -31.48
C SER A 619 1.36 9.64 -30.54
N LYS A 620 2.57 9.19 -30.88
CA LYS A 620 3.79 9.55 -30.14
C LYS A 620 4.05 11.06 -30.10
N ASP A 621 3.68 11.77 -31.17
CA ASP A 621 3.77 13.24 -31.24
C ASP A 621 2.81 13.91 -30.25
N GLN A 622 1.58 13.40 -30.11
CA GLN A 622 0.65 13.88 -29.08
C GLN A 622 1.19 13.59 -27.67
N LEU A 623 1.69 12.38 -27.41
CA LEU A 623 2.32 12.05 -26.12
C LEU A 623 3.44 13.04 -25.78
N GLU A 624 4.32 13.35 -26.75
CA GLU A 624 5.43 14.27 -26.56
C GLU A 624 4.95 15.70 -26.25
N LYS A 625 4.04 16.25 -27.04
CA LYS A 625 3.50 17.61 -26.86
C LYS A 625 2.84 17.81 -25.50
N HIS A 626 2.02 16.83 -25.07
CA HIS A 626 1.34 16.93 -23.77
C HIS A 626 2.33 16.79 -22.62
N PHE A 627 3.32 15.89 -22.76
CA PHE A 627 4.37 15.75 -21.77
C PHE A 627 5.19 17.05 -21.62
N ASP A 628 5.60 17.66 -22.74
CA ASP A 628 6.34 18.93 -22.75
C ASP A 628 5.56 20.10 -22.16
N PHE A 629 4.24 20.09 -22.31
CA PHE A 629 3.38 21.13 -21.76
C PHE A 629 3.17 20.98 -20.24
N TYR A 630 2.87 19.76 -19.77
CA TYR A 630 2.44 19.54 -18.39
C TYR A 630 3.55 19.18 -17.40
N GLU A 631 4.60 18.48 -17.81
CA GLU A 631 5.68 18.08 -16.89
C GLU A 631 6.37 19.29 -16.24
N PRO A 632 6.70 20.37 -16.98
CA PRO A 632 7.35 21.55 -16.37
C PRO A 632 6.48 22.29 -15.35
N LEU A 633 5.16 22.05 -15.36
CA LEU A 633 4.18 22.62 -14.43
C LEU A 633 3.91 21.71 -13.23
N THR A 634 4.46 20.49 -13.20
CA THR A 634 4.16 19.48 -12.18
C THR A 634 5.13 19.55 -11.00
N VAL A 635 4.62 19.72 -9.78
CA VAL A 635 5.45 19.79 -8.55
C VAL A 635 5.77 18.42 -7.97
N HIS A 636 4.97 17.41 -8.34
CA HIS A 636 5.00 16.03 -7.85
C HIS A 636 4.87 15.96 -6.31
N GLU A 637 3.85 16.63 -5.77
CA GLU A 637 3.53 16.66 -4.33
C GLU A 637 2.55 15.54 -3.92
N SER A 638 2.37 14.57 -4.81
CA SER A 638 1.83 13.24 -4.53
C SER A 638 2.89 12.18 -4.84
N SER A 639 2.99 11.17 -3.99
CA SER A 639 3.86 10.01 -4.21
C SER A 639 3.50 9.22 -5.47
N LEU A 640 2.26 9.32 -5.95
CA LEU A 640 1.77 8.67 -7.17
C LEU A 640 2.20 9.37 -8.47
N SER A 641 2.77 10.57 -8.38
CA SER A 641 3.11 11.37 -9.56
C SER A 641 4.34 10.88 -10.35
N PRO A 642 5.51 10.62 -9.73
CA PRO A 642 6.74 10.42 -10.48
C PRO A 642 6.73 9.16 -11.35
N CYS A 643 6.05 8.09 -10.95
CA CYS A 643 6.06 6.83 -11.71
C CYS A 643 5.46 6.98 -13.11
N VAL A 644 4.32 7.67 -13.24
CA VAL A 644 3.65 7.91 -14.53
C VAL A 644 4.52 8.79 -15.44
N HIS A 645 5.21 9.77 -14.87
CA HIS A 645 6.15 10.60 -15.61
C HIS A 645 7.42 9.82 -16.01
N SER A 646 7.89 8.90 -15.16
CA SER A 646 8.99 7.98 -15.49
C SER A 646 8.66 7.10 -16.69
N ILE A 647 7.46 6.52 -16.69
CA ILE A 647 6.99 5.64 -17.78
C ILE A 647 6.90 6.42 -19.09
N GLN A 648 6.25 7.59 -19.09
CA GLN A 648 6.10 8.39 -20.31
C GLN A 648 7.44 8.95 -20.80
N ALA A 649 8.31 9.42 -19.91
CA ALA A 649 9.66 9.84 -20.28
C ALA A 649 10.45 8.69 -20.93
N ALA A 650 10.32 7.46 -20.43
CA ALA A 650 10.95 6.28 -21.04
C ALA A 650 10.36 5.99 -22.44
N THR A 651 9.04 6.00 -22.59
CA THR A 651 8.34 5.85 -23.88
C THR A 651 8.85 6.88 -24.91
N LEU A 652 9.02 8.13 -24.49
CA LEU A 652 9.53 9.24 -25.32
C LEU A 652 11.05 9.19 -25.53
N GLY A 653 11.78 8.33 -24.83
CA GLY A 653 13.24 8.20 -24.93
C GLY A 653 14.05 9.22 -24.16
N ARG A 654 13.43 9.90 -23.20
CA ARG A 654 14.04 10.88 -22.31
C ARG A 654 14.62 10.18 -21.08
N MET A 655 15.58 9.28 -21.32
CA MET A 655 16.04 8.32 -20.30
C MET A 655 16.62 8.95 -19.04
N GLN A 656 17.32 10.09 -19.17
CA GLN A 656 17.83 10.81 -18.00
C GLN A 656 16.72 11.37 -17.11
N GLN A 657 15.64 11.87 -17.73
CA GLN A 657 14.47 12.37 -17.01
C GLN A 657 13.69 11.21 -16.39
N ALA A 658 13.51 10.11 -17.14
CA ALA A 658 12.88 8.89 -16.64
C ALA A 658 13.61 8.33 -15.41
N TYR A 659 14.94 8.22 -15.46
CA TYR A 659 15.74 7.76 -14.32
C TYR A 659 15.66 8.71 -13.11
N THR A 660 15.59 10.02 -13.33
CA THR A 660 15.41 11.00 -12.24
C THR A 660 14.07 10.80 -11.53
N PHE A 661 12.99 10.55 -12.29
CA PHE A 661 11.68 10.23 -11.71
C PHE A 661 11.68 8.89 -10.99
N TYR A 662 12.32 7.87 -11.57
CA TYR A 662 12.50 6.57 -10.95
C TYR A 662 13.19 6.68 -9.58
N LEU A 663 14.28 7.46 -9.47
CA LEU A 663 14.96 7.65 -8.18
C LEU A 663 14.04 8.30 -7.13
N ARG A 664 13.23 9.27 -7.55
CA ARG A 664 12.28 9.95 -6.67
C ARG A 664 11.20 9.01 -6.14
N THR A 665 10.66 8.11 -6.95
CA THR A 665 9.66 7.11 -6.48
C THR A 665 10.31 5.97 -5.71
N SER A 666 11.47 5.46 -6.18
CA SER A 666 12.10 4.28 -5.60
C SER A 666 12.68 4.50 -4.21
N ARG A 667 13.10 5.73 -3.91
CA ARG A 667 13.70 6.12 -2.63
C ARG A 667 12.89 7.18 -1.89
N LEU A 668 11.61 7.34 -2.23
CA LEU A 668 10.72 8.35 -1.64
C LEU A 668 10.77 8.30 -0.12
N ASP A 669 10.54 7.12 0.45
CA ASP A 669 10.58 6.90 1.89
C ASP A 669 12.01 6.78 2.41
N LEU A 670 12.89 6.04 1.73
CA LEU A 670 14.26 5.80 2.19
C LEU A 670 15.09 7.07 2.39
N ASP A 671 14.83 8.10 1.57
CA ASP A 671 15.51 9.39 1.64
C ASP A 671 14.59 10.51 2.20
N ASP A 672 13.36 10.17 2.62
CA ASP A 672 12.35 11.09 3.16
C ASP A 672 12.10 12.33 2.29
N TYR A 673 11.91 12.12 0.98
CA TYR A 673 11.74 13.21 0.00
C TYR A 673 10.59 14.16 0.34
N ASN A 674 9.49 13.62 0.87
CA ASN A 674 8.31 14.40 1.24
C ASN A 674 8.36 14.93 2.68
N LYS A 675 9.31 14.49 3.52
CA LYS A 675 9.41 14.82 4.95
C LYS A 675 8.21 14.34 5.78
N GLU A 676 7.69 13.18 5.43
CA GLU A 676 6.48 12.59 6.01
C GLU A 676 6.68 11.14 6.46
N VAL A 677 7.91 10.59 6.36
CA VAL A 677 8.17 9.19 6.71
C VAL A 677 7.82 8.87 8.17
N HIS A 678 7.95 9.85 9.07
CA HIS A 678 7.55 9.69 10.48
C HIS A 678 6.05 9.36 10.67
N GLU A 679 5.20 9.65 9.67
CA GLU A 679 3.76 9.34 9.67
C GLU A 679 3.43 7.96 9.08
N GLY A 680 4.44 7.24 8.55
CA GLY A 680 4.31 5.96 7.85
C GLY A 680 4.75 6.02 6.38
N LEU A 681 5.00 4.85 5.79
CA LEU A 681 5.48 4.67 4.41
C LEU A 681 4.39 4.97 3.37
N HIS A 682 4.77 5.20 2.11
CA HIS A 682 3.84 5.43 1.00
C HIS A 682 3.61 4.15 0.20
N ILE A 683 2.97 3.15 0.82
CA ILE A 683 2.84 1.78 0.31
C ILE A 683 2.26 1.72 -1.10
N THR A 684 1.16 2.42 -1.40
CA THR A 684 0.54 2.34 -2.73
C THR A 684 1.46 2.89 -3.84
N SER A 685 2.29 3.89 -3.53
CA SER A 685 3.27 4.44 -4.48
C SER A 685 4.41 3.48 -4.79
N MET A 686 4.68 2.51 -3.92
CA MET A 686 5.72 1.50 -4.13
C MET A 686 5.42 0.62 -5.35
N ALA A 687 4.14 0.42 -5.68
CA ALA A 687 3.75 -0.25 -6.91
C ALA A 687 4.14 0.58 -8.15
N GLY A 688 4.05 1.91 -8.06
CA GLY A 688 4.54 2.83 -9.10
C GLY A 688 6.04 2.68 -9.38
N THR A 689 6.85 2.36 -8.39
CA THR A 689 8.28 2.07 -8.60
C THR A 689 8.47 0.80 -9.45
N TRP A 690 7.70 -0.25 -9.17
CA TRP A 690 7.71 -1.47 -9.99
C TRP A 690 7.25 -1.19 -11.43
N MET A 691 6.16 -0.44 -11.60
CA MET A 691 5.64 -0.04 -12.92
C MET A 691 6.68 0.75 -13.72
N SER A 692 7.45 1.64 -13.06
CA SER A 692 8.50 2.43 -13.72
C SER A 692 9.58 1.55 -14.36
N ILE A 693 9.87 0.38 -13.78
CA ILE A 693 10.81 -0.58 -14.36
C ILE A 693 10.13 -1.43 -15.42
N VAL A 694 8.98 -2.04 -15.14
CA VAL A 694 8.36 -3.01 -16.04
C VAL A 694 7.73 -2.34 -17.25
N GLU A 695 6.90 -1.32 -17.03
CA GLU A 695 6.19 -0.59 -18.07
C GLU A 695 7.01 0.58 -18.62
N GLY A 696 7.90 1.17 -17.82
CA GLY A 696 8.80 2.24 -18.27
C GLY A 696 10.03 1.68 -18.97
N PHE A 697 11.02 1.22 -18.20
CA PHE A 697 12.31 0.77 -18.75
C PHE A 697 12.22 -0.54 -19.53
N GLY A 698 11.38 -1.49 -19.14
CA GLY A 698 11.11 -2.70 -19.90
C GLY A 698 10.22 -2.44 -21.12
N GLY A 699 9.52 -1.30 -21.15
CA GLY A 699 8.57 -0.95 -22.20
C GLY A 699 7.43 -1.96 -22.35
N MET A 700 7.07 -2.69 -21.28
CA MET A 700 6.09 -3.77 -21.36
C MET A 700 4.69 -3.23 -21.66
N ARG A 701 4.01 -3.76 -22.66
CA ARG A 701 2.59 -3.53 -22.96
C ARG A 701 1.90 -4.83 -23.32
N VAL A 702 0.59 -4.92 -23.10
CA VAL A 702 -0.25 -6.00 -23.65
C VAL A 702 -1.08 -5.42 -24.78
N LYS A 703 -0.90 -5.93 -26.00
CA LYS A 703 -1.66 -5.51 -27.20
C LYS A 703 -2.03 -6.76 -28.00
N ASN A 704 -3.26 -6.84 -28.49
CA ASN A 704 -3.73 -7.96 -29.33
C ASN A 704 -3.37 -9.35 -28.74
N ASP A 705 -3.64 -9.54 -27.44
CA ASP A 705 -3.33 -10.78 -26.69
C ASP A 705 -1.86 -11.21 -26.60
N ALA A 706 -0.92 -10.33 -26.95
CA ALA A 706 0.52 -10.59 -26.88
C ALA A 706 1.26 -9.52 -26.06
N LEU A 707 2.44 -9.91 -25.55
CA LEU A 707 3.35 -9.02 -24.85
C LEU A 707 4.24 -8.27 -25.83
N TYR A 708 4.36 -6.97 -25.63
CA TYR A 708 5.24 -6.06 -26.37
C TYR A 708 6.26 -5.48 -25.41
N PHE A 709 7.50 -5.34 -25.88
CA PHE A 709 8.62 -4.77 -25.14
C PHE A 709 9.36 -3.76 -26.02
N GLU A 710 9.69 -2.62 -25.43
CA GLU A 710 10.65 -1.65 -25.97
C GLU A 710 11.70 -1.33 -24.89
N PRO A 711 12.60 -2.28 -24.57
CA PRO A 711 13.49 -2.15 -23.43
C PRO A 711 14.50 -1.01 -23.61
N ARG A 712 14.72 -0.24 -22.55
CA ARG A 712 15.68 0.86 -22.49
C ARG A 712 16.44 0.79 -21.18
N LEU A 713 17.76 0.77 -21.28
CA LEU A 713 18.65 0.69 -20.13
C LEU A 713 19.06 2.10 -19.69
N PRO A 714 18.80 2.51 -18.43
CA PRO A 714 19.40 3.72 -17.86
C PRO A 714 20.93 3.67 -17.91
N GLU A 715 21.59 4.80 -18.16
CA GLU A 715 23.06 4.86 -18.28
C GLU A 715 23.79 4.43 -17.00
N GLN A 716 23.12 4.58 -15.86
CA GLN A 716 23.60 4.23 -14.53
C GLN A 716 23.60 2.73 -14.27
N TRP A 717 22.90 1.93 -15.08
CA TRP A 717 22.74 0.49 -14.89
C TRP A 717 23.58 -0.30 -15.91
N GLU A 718 24.12 -1.43 -15.46
CA GLU A 718 24.81 -2.40 -16.35
C GLU A 718 23.80 -3.37 -16.98
N GLY A 719 22.73 -3.67 -16.25
CA GLY A 719 21.62 -4.48 -16.69
C GLY A 719 20.51 -4.51 -15.63
N PHE A 720 19.32 -4.97 -16.02
CA PHE A 720 18.26 -5.27 -15.07
C PHE A 720 17.44 -6.48 -15.53
N SER A 721 16.79 -7.16 -14.59
CA SER A 721 15.84 -8.24 -14.93
C SER A 721 14.61 -8.22 -14.04
N PHE A 722 13.50 -8.68 -14.58
CA PHE A 722 12.23 -8.82 -13.87
C PHE A 722 11.45 -10.01 -14.40
N LYS A 723 10.52 -10.53 -13.61
CA LYS A 723 9.59 -11.58 -14.01
C LYS A 723 8.17 -11.07 -14.08
N ILE A 724 7.39 -11.64 -14.99
CA ILE A 724 5.94 -11.47 -15.05
C ILE A 724 5.27 -12.83 -15.28
N ASN A 725 4.18 -13.08 -14.57
CA ASN A 725 3.30 -14.22 -14.83
C ASN A 725 2.22 -13.82 -15.84
N PHE A 726 2.45 -14.13 -17.12
CA PHE A 726 1.48 -13.86 -18.18
C PHE A 726 0.76 -15.15 -18.58
N ARG A 727 -0.50 -15.28 -18.17
CA ARG A 727 -1.38 -16.42 -18.50
C ARG A 727 -0.78 -17.78 -18.09
N ASN A 728 -0.30 -17.84 -16.84
CA ASN A 728 0.37 -19.00 -16.23
C ASN A 728 1.67 -19.40 -16.94
N GLN A 729 2.35 -18.44 -17.56
CA GLN A 729 3.69 -18.59 -18.12
C GLN A 729 4.57 -17.50 -17.51
N ILE A 730 5.59 -17.91 -16.75
CA ILE A 730 6.50 -16.99 -16.07
C ILE A 730 7.59 -16.60 -17.07
N LEU A 731 7.51 -15.36 -17.56
CA LEU A 731 8.50 -14.79 -18.45
C LEU A 731 9.46 -13.93 -17.63
N LYS A 732 10.74 -14.30 -17.63
CA LYS A 732 11.82 -13.46 -17.12
C LYS A 732 12.41 -12.67 -18.29
N VAL A 733 12.45 -11.35 -18.14
CA VAL A 733 13.03 -10.42 -19.10
C VAL A 733 14.37 -9.96 -18.55
N ILE A 734 15.44 -10.09 -19.32
CA ILE A 734 16.79 -9.68 -18.94
C ILE A 734 17.26 -8.63 -19.96
N VAL A 735 17.57 -7.43 -19.48
CA VAL A 735 17.98 -6.30 -20.31
C VAL A 735 19.41 -5.94 -19.96
N ASN A 736 20.32 -6.11 -20.92
CA ASN A 736 21.74 -5.77 -20.81
C ASN A 736 22.12 -4.73 -21.88
N LYS A 737 23.36 -4.24 -21.86
CA LYS A 737 23.88 -3.34 -22.89
C LYS A 737 23.85 -4.01 -24.27
N GLY A 738 22.91 -3.57 -25.11
CA GLY A 738 22.79 -4.00 -26.51
C GLY A 738 22.04 -5.31 -26.75
N GLU A 739 21.53 -5.96 -25.70
CA GLU A 739 20.82 -7.24 -25.80
C GLU A 739 19.65 -7.30 -24.82
N THR A 740 18.53 -7.87 -25.26
CA THR A 740 17.43 -8.28 -24.38
C THR A 740 17.15 -9.76 -24.62
N THR A 741 17.19 -10.55 -23.56
CA THR A 741 16.89 -11.99 -23.59
C THR A 741 15.68 -12.30 -22.74
N PHE A 742 15.05 -13.44 -23.06
CA PHE A 742 13.84 -13.91 -22.42
C PHE A 742 14.03 -15.36 -21.98
N GLU A 743 13.75 -15.64 -20.72
CA GLU A 743 13.70 -17.01 -20.18
C GLU A 743 12.23 -17.31 -19.83
N LEU A 744 11.72 -18.44 -20.31
CA LEU A 744 10.34 -18.84 -20.07
C LEU A 744 10.31 -20.06 -19.15
N GLU A 745 9.62 -19.93 -18.03
CA GLU A 745 9.22 -21.03 -17.16
C GLU A 745 7.71 -21.25 -17.38
N GLY A 746 7.37 -22.35 -18.02
CA GLY A 746 6.02 -22.59 -18.48
C GLY A 746 5.86 -23.90 -19.24
N THR A 747 4.68 -24.09 -19.81
CA THR A 747 4.27 -25.34 -20.47
C THR A 747 4.10 -25.19 -21.97
N LYS A 748 4.06 -23.96 -22.48
CA LYS A 748 3.83 -23.67 -23.90
C LYS A 748 4.71 -22.50 -24.37
N PRO A 749 5.05 -22.43 -25.66
CA PRO A 749 5.75 -21.28 -26.20
C PRO A 749 4.95 -19.99 -25.99
N LEU A 750 5.67 -18.88 -25.79
CA LEU A 750 5.07 -17.56 -25.62
C LEU A 750 5.49 -16.63 -26.76
N GLU A 751 4.50 -15.98 -27.36
CA GLU A 751 4.72 -14.96 -28.39
C GLU A 751 4.98 -13.61 -27.72
N VAL A 752 6.09 -12.98 -28.08
CA VAL A 752 6.49 -11.65 -27.61
C VAL A 752 6.92 -10.79 -28.80
N TYR A 753 6.75 -9.48 -28.69
CA TYR A 753 7.18 -8.52 -29.69
C TYR A 753 8.23 -7.60 -29.07
N VAL A 754 9.39 -7.46 -29.72
CA VAL A 754 10.50 -6.64 -29.22
C VAL A 754 10.81 -5.59 -30.28
N PHE A 755 10.61 -4.31 -29.95
CA PHE A 755 10.65 -3.21 -30.93
C PHE A 755 9.76 -3.46 -32.17
N GLY A 756 8.62 -4.12 -31.96
CA GLY A 756 7.66 -4.47 -33.01
C GLY A 756 7.98 -5.76 -33.78
N GLU A 757 9.17 -6.34 -33.59
CA GLU A 757 9.56 -7.61 -34.23
C GLU A 757 9.07 -8.80 -33.42
N LYS A 758 8.40 -9.75 -34.09
CA LYS A 758 7.84 -10.95 -33.46
C LYS A 758 8.94 -11.94 -33.09
N SER A 759 8.91 -12.44 -31.86
CA SER A 759 9.77 -13.50 -31.33
C SER A 759 8.94 -14.55 -30.58
N VAL A 760 9.39 -15.80 -30.61
CA VAL A 760 8.74 -16.91 -29.89
C VAL A 760 9.73 -17.45 -28.86
N VAL A 761 9.39 -17.29 -27.59
CA VAL A 761 10.19 -17.79 -26.47
C VAL A 761 9.73 -19.22 -26.15
N GLN A 762 10.67 -20.16 -26.16
CA GLN A 762 10.40 -21.56 -25.82
C GLN A 762 10.57 -21.77 -24.31
N PRO A 763 9.78 -22.68 -23.68
CA PRO A 763 10.01 -23.05 -22.29
C PRO A 763 11.44 -23.58 -22.08
N SER A 764 12.05 -23.15 -20.98
CA SER A 764 13.34 -23.68 -20.52
C SER A 764 13.14 -25.14 -20.09
N ILE A 765 14.00 -26.05 -20.56
CA ILE A 765 13.94 -27.50 -20.26
C ILE A 765 14.34 -27.76 -18.82
#